data_AF-A0A109FCC6-F1
#
_entry.id   AF-A0A109FCC6-F1
#
_cell.length_a   1.000
_cell.length_b   1.000
_cell.length_c   1.000
_cell.angle_alpha   90.00
_cell.angle_beta   90.00
_cell.angle_gamma   90.00
#
_symmetry.space_group_name_H-M   'P 1'
#
loop_
_entity.id
_entity.type
_entity.pdbx_description
1 polymer ?
#
loop_
_entity_poly.entity_id
_entity_poly.type
_entity_poly.pdbx_seq_one_letter_code
_entity_poly.pdbx_strand_id
1 'polypeptide(L)'
;MARATGSRSSLDRLLGSRPREEVRNKVGDDQDEEEELTLRAVVVGLVIGVLLACTNSYFGLQTGWISMMSLQASLLGFAVFKVLPSSGLFDNRPLTIHENIVLQTTAVATGTLPLAAGFVGVIPALGMLTPELDGGAEPVILSFRALLAWSFGVAFFGVFLAVPLRKQVVVREKLVFPSGTATAQVLGVLHGKPGPRSRSTACGTVRRGGRPPYRRLREAERQLTCFIEKSRWLLSLAMPVIYAVPVFDIFFRRAAHDWLWWFTPSFSYVGQGIIMGPETVLSMNAGMLCGWAFLSPLSKQLGWAPGPVSSSSDGARGWILWPALAIMTAESILSVSFVAAQALRPFLARTAERAKSGHLFVRAERDALDSDDDEDDEDDADEDARSVDGLRVGGGAPGADRKEAREDEEPSTPVVVIGAVLSCISCVLFVSAVFGEDGIKWWATVIALILASIFAVLGVRALGTTDLNPVSAIGKISQLVFAVVQPGNVVANLVAGGIAEAGAQQAGDLMQDMKTGYLWGSSPKAQFHGQLIGSLASVFVSTGVYCLYRRVYEFPSTAFPVPTAAIWLNLARLVNTGKLPPHTEGAMLIFGTAFVALAALKAVGKAKIAAAAADGAGMISDGDRARAWRWTRCIPSGIAFAVGFINTPSFSLARLVGGLVSLHYTRQRARTHPPSLNSKNSGAAHLEHFGLVLVASGFVLGEGLASVVGLGLKSADVGGPATCWGCGIGGGGYCAGCP
;
A
#
# COMPACT_ATOMS: atom_id res chain seq x y z
N MET A 1 95.74 19.44 10.00
CA MET A 1 96.07 20.64 9.19
C MET A 1 94.78 21.40 8.91
N ALA A 2 94.75 22.70 9.28
CA ALA A 2 93.86 23.81 8.89
C ALA A 2 92.32 23.60 8.89
N ARG A 3 91.49 24.20 9.78
CA ARG A 3 91.05 25.62 9.95
C ARG A 3 90.39 26.29 8.72
N ALA A 4 89.10 26.63 8.85
CA ALA A 4 88.47 27.97 8.71
C ALA A 4 86.94 27.81 8.45
N THR A 5 86.03 28.07 9.39
CA THR A 5 85.37 29.36 9.73
C THR A 5 84.89 30.21 8.54
N GLY A 6 83.57 30.36 8.41
CA GLY A 6 82.90 31.34 7.55
C GLY A 6 81.42 31.49 7.95
N SER A 7 81.09 32.64 8.52
CA SER A 7 79.79 33.06 9.07
C SER A 7 78.91 33.76 8.01
N ARG A 8 77.63 33.97 8.37
CA ARG A 8 76.56 34.80 7.75
C ARG A 8 75.57 34.01 6.89
N SER A 9 74.36 33.69 7.39
CA SER A 9 73.19 34.55 7.61
C SER A 9 72.59 35.13 6.32
N SER A 10 71.30 34.82 6.12
CA SER A 10 70.35 35.47 5.21
C SER A 10 70.46 35.19 3.71
N LEU A 11 70.18 33.94 3.30
CA LEU A 11 69.70 33.67 1.93
C LEU A 11 68.84 32.40 1.77
N ASP A 12 68.72 31.54 2.79
CA ASP A 12 67.85 30.34 2.76
C ASP A 12 66.39 30.57 3.21
N ARG A 13 65.95 31.83 3.29
CA ARG A 13 64.60 32.17 3.79
C ARG A 13 63.60 32.61 2.71
N LEU A 14 63.89 32.44 1.42
CA LEU A 14 63.04 32.99 0.35
C LEU A 14 62.57 32.05 -0.77
N LEU A 15 63.00 30.79 -0.84
CA LEU A 15 62.54 29.84 -1.86
C LEU A 15 62.69 28.42 -1.26
N GLY A 16 61.75 27.50 -1.18
CA GLY A 16 60.40 27.35 -1.70
C GLY A 16 60.10 25.85 -1.61
N SER A 17 59.14 25.47 -0.76
CA SER A 17 58.37 24.20 -0.75
C SER A 17 59.09 22.85 -0.94
N ARG A 18 59.28 22.11 0.16
CA ARG A 18 59.45 20.65 0.14
C ARG A 18 58.11 19.97 -0.21
N PRO A 19 58.10 18.87 -0.99
CA PRO A 19 56.88 18.10 -1.22
C PRO A 19 56.49 17.38 0.07
N ARG A 20 55.25 17.59 0.50
CA ARG A 20 54.61 16.85 1.60
C ARG A 20 54.33 15.44 1.08
N GLU A 21 55.01 14.44 1.62
CA GLU A 21 54.54 13.06 1.58
C GLU A 21 53.11 13.03 2.10
N GLU A 22 52.16 12.78 1.20
CA GLU A 22 50.81 12.37 1.53
C GLU A 22 50.91 10.99 2.20
N VAL A 23 51.03 11.00 3.53
CA VAL A 23 50.64 9.87 4.37
C VAL A 23 49.13 9.73 4.21
N ARG A 24 48.72 9.02 3.16
CA ARG A 24 47.38 8.47 3.01
C ARG A 24 47.21 7.45 4.14
N ASN A 25 46.76 7.93 5.28
CA ASN A 25 46.20 7.12 6.34
C ASN A 25 45.01 6.36 5.75
N LYS A 26 45.28 5.16 5.24
CA LYS A 26 44.30 4.07 5.16
C LYS A 26 43.95 3.68 6.59
N VAL A 27 43.13 4.50 7.25
CA VAL A 27 42.30 4.02 8.35
C VAL A 27 41.31 3.09 7.67
N GLY A 28 41.45 1.79 7.93
CA GLY A 28 40.52 0.79 7.44
C GLY A 28 39.10 1.12 7.89
N ASP A 29 38.28 1.52 6.93
CA ASP A 29 36.83 1.35 6.96
C ASP A 29 36.44 0.69 5.63
N ASP A 30 37.11 -0.42 5.32
CA ASP A 30 36.57 -1.48 4.47
C ASP A 30 35.45 -2.17 5.28
N GLN A 31 34.37 -1.45 5.60
CA GLN A 31 33.08 -2.11 5.69
C GLN A 31 32.73 -2.42 4.25
N ASP A 32 33.03 -3.66 3.86
CA ASP A 32 32.62 -4.29 2.61
C ASP A 32 31.32 -3.64 2.12
N GLU A 33 31.32 -3.17 0.87
CA GLU A 33 30.08 -2.91 0.14
C GLU A 33 29.34 -4.25 0.02
N GLU A 34 28.72 -4.69 1.11
CA GLU A 34 27.99 -5.94 1.19
C GLU A 34 26.90 -5.86 0.10
N GLU A 35 27.00 -6.73 -0.90
CA GLU A 35 25.98 -6.85 -1.93
C GLU A 35 24.61 -6.92 -1.27
N GLU A 36 23.76 -5.91 -1.49
CA GLU A 36 22.42 -5.89 -0.88
C GLU A 36 21.48 -6.86 -1.60
N LEU A 37 21.71 -7.05 -2.90
CA LEU A 37 20.97 -7.97 -3.75
C LEU A 37 21.65 -9.35 -3.72
N THR A 38 21.35 -10.14 -2.69
CA THR A 38 21.94 -11.47 -2.53
C THR A 38 20.99 -12.55 -3.01
N LEU A 39 21.55 -13.61 -3.61
CA LEU A 39 20.74 -14.74 -4.09
C LEU A 39 19.89 -15.34 -2.97
N ARG A 40 20.44 -15.45 -1.75
CA ARG A 40 19.71 -15.98 -0.59
C ARG A 40 18.51 -15.10 -0.19
N ALA A 41 18.66 -13.76 -0.23
CA ALA A 41 17.59 -12.84 0.09
C ALA A 41 16.47 -12.92 -0.96
N VAL A 42 16.84 -13.01 -2.25
CA VAL A 42 15.89 -13.15 -3.36
C VAL A 42 15.16 -14.50 -3.28
N VAL A 43 15.86 -15.62 -3.10
CA VAL A 43 15.26 -16.96 -3.03
C VAL A 43 14.27 -17.06 -1.85
N VAL A 44 14.69 -16.64 -0.65
CA VAL A 44 13.78 -16.65 0.51
C VAL A 44 12.64 -15.67 0.32
N GLY A 45 12.89 -14.50 -0.29
CA GLY A 45 11.87 -13.53 -0.65
C GLY A 45 10.81 -14.11 -1.59
N LEU A 46 11.22 -14.85 -2.62
CA LEU A 46 10.31 -15.53 -3.54
C LEU A 46 9.48 -16.62 -2.83
N VAL A 47 10.09 -17.43 -1.97
CA VAL A 47 9.38 -18.48 -1.20
C VAL A 47 8.33 -17.88 -0.28
N ILE A 48 8.69 -16.83 0.47
CA ILE A 48 7.74 -16.08 1.31
C ILE A 48 6.67 -15.45 0.41
N GLY A 49 7.07 -14.89 -0.72
CA GLY A 49 6.19 -14.31 -1.72
C GLY A 49 5.11 -15.26 -2.22
N VAL A 50 5.44 -16.54 -2.45
CA VAL A 50 4.45 -17.57 -2.81
C VAL A 50 3.41 -17.76 -1.71
N LEU A 51 3.84 -17.83 -0.45
CA LEU A 51 2.93 -17.92 0.69
C LEU A 51 2.01 -16.69 0.77
N LEU A 52 2.56 -15.50 0.57
CA LEU A 52 1.79 -14.25 0.57
C LEU A 52 0.81 -14.19 -0.62
N ALA A 53 1.19 -14.68 -1.80
CA ALA A 53 0.32 -14.72 -2.98
C ALA A 53 -0.89 -15.64 -2.74
N CYS A 54 -0.68 -16.81 -2.14
CA CYS A 54 -1.77 -17.71 -1.75
C CYS A 54 -2.69 -17.08 -0.70
N THR A 55 -2.10 -16.42 0.31
CA THR A 55 -2.83 -15.74 1.39
C THR A 55 -3.68 -14.59 0.85
N ASN A 56 -3.11 -13.76 -0.02
CA ASN A 56 -3.81 -12.64 -0.66
C ASN A 56 -4.89 -13.12 -1.64
N SER A 57 -4.66 -14.23 -2.35
CA SER A 57 -5.70 -14.84 -3.19
C SER A 57 -6.89 -15.34 -2.35
N TYR A 58 -6.61 -15.99 -1.21
CA TYR A 58 -7.63 -16.44 -0.26
C TYR A 58 -8.49 -15.27 0.25
N PHE A 59 -7.87 -14.28 0.91
CA PHE A 59 -8.63 -13.16 1.49
C PHE A 59 -9.29 -12.26 0.44
N GLY A 60 -8.65 -12.11 -0.73
CA GLY A 60 -9.18 -11.32 -1.83
C GLY A 60 -10.42 -11.96 -2.46
N LEU A 61 -10.42 -13.27 -2.70
CA LEU A 61 -11.60 -13.98 -3.22
C LEU A 61 -12.74 -14.07 -2.17
N GLN A 62 -12.42 -14.17 -0.88
CA GLN A 62 -13.44 -14.23 0.18
C GLN A 62 -14.07 -12.87 0.49
N THR A 63 -13.26 -11.83 0.65
CA THR A 63 -13.71 -10.55 1.23
C THR A 63 -13.35 -9.33 0.40
N GLY A 64 -12.68 -9.52 -0.75
CA GLY A 64 -12.22 -8.42 -1.59
C GLY A 64 -11.05 -7.61 -0.99
N TRP A 65 -10.44 -8.09 0.10
CA TRP A 65 -9.37 -7.38 0.81
C TRP A 65 -8.01 -8.03 0.58
N ILE A 66 -7.03 -7.23 0.15
CA ILE A 66 -5.63 -7.63 -0.05
C ILE A 66 -4.73 -6.63 0.71
N SER A 67 -3.61 -7.12 1.23
CA SER A 67 -2.61 -6.29 1.90
C SER A 67 -1.24 -6.48 1.26
N MET A 68 -0.42 -5.42 1.27
CA MET A 68 0.97 -5.47 0.83
C MET A 68 1.82 -6.48 1.63
N MET A 69 1.50 -6.65 2.92
CA MET A 69 2.17 -7.60 3.81
C MET A 69 3.70 -7.40 3.92
N SER A 70 4.20 -6.17 3.77
CA SER A 70 5.64 -5.86 3.83
C SER A 70 6.24 -6.18 5.21
N LEU A 71 5.57 -5.77 6.28
CA LEU A 71 5.96 -6.09 7.66
C LEU A 71 6.06 -7.60 7.89
N GLN A 72 5.06 -8.36 7.43
CA GLN A 72 5.00 -9.81 7.51
C GLN A 72 6.17 -10.45 6.77
N ALA A 73 6.49 -9.96 5.58
CA ALA A 73 7.61 -10.45 4.78
C ALA A 73 8.95 -10.27 5.51
N SER A 74 9.23 -9.08 6.05
CA SER A 74 10.50 -8.81 6.76
C SER A 74 10.65 -9.65 8.03
N LEU A 75 9.54 -9.91 8.74
CA LEU A 75 9.51 -10.75 9.94
C LEU A 75 9.79 -12.22 9.62
N LEU A 76 9.11 -12.75 8.60
CA LEU A 76 9.32 -14.12 8.14
C LEU A 76 10.75 -14.31 7.62
N GLY A 77 11.26 -13.36 6.83
CA GLY A 77 12.64 -13.37 6.35
C GLY A 77 13.64 -13.44 7.50
N PHE A 78 13.50 -12.55 8.48
CA PHE A 78 14.35 -12.55 9.67
C PHE A 78 14.26 -13.87 10.46
N ALA A 79 13.05 -14.41 10.64
CA ALA A 79 12.85 -15.68 11.34
C ALA A 79 13.50 -16.87 10.61
N VAL A 80 13.35 -16.96 9.29
CA VAL A 80 13.96 -18.00 8.45
C VAL A 80 15.48 -17.98 8.63
N PHE A 81 16.12 -16.82 8.49
CA PHE A 81 17.59 -16.71 8.64
C PHE A 81 18.08 -16.81 10.09
N LYS A 82 17.19 -16.79 11.09
CA LYS A 82 17.55 -17.06 12.49
C LYS A 82 17.44 -18.54 12.85
N VAL A 83 16.54 -19.28 12.19
CA VAL A 83 16.28 -20.71 12.46
C VAL A 83 17.06 -21.64 11.53
N LEU A 84 17.17 -21.30 10.24
CA LEU A 84 17.86 -22.12 9.23
C LEU A 84 19.41 -22.12 9.23
N PRO A 85 20.17 -21.27 9.94
CA PRO A 85 21.64 -21.39 9.98
C PRO A 85 22.10 -22.78 10.45
N SER A 86 21.28 -23.49 11.21
CA SER A 86 21.57 -24.86 11.67
C SER A 86 21.39 -25.94 10.58
N SER A 87 20.87 -25.61 9.40
CA SER A 87 20.54 -26.57 8.32
C SER A 87 21.62 -26.70 7.24
N GLY A 88 22.63 -25.82 7.22
CA GLY A 88 23.72 -25.83 6.23
C GLY A 88 23.34 -25.45 4.80
N LEU A 89 22.08 -25.03 4.55
CA LEU A 89 21.56 -24.72 3.20
C LEU A 89 22.03 -23.35 2.66
N PHE A 90 22.34 -22.41 3.56
CA PHE A 90 22.78 -21.06 3.23
C PHE A 90 24.05 -20.70 4.00
N ASP A 91 24.78 -19.71 3.52
CA ASP A 91 25.90 -19.13 4.24
C ASP A 91 25.48 -18.69 5.66
N ASN A 92 26.29 -19.07 6.66
CA ASN A 92 26.03 -18.90 8.09
C ASN A 92 26.08 -17.43 8.56
N ARG A 93 26.43 -16.50 7.67
CA ARG A 93 26.42 -15.07 7.98
C ARG A 93 24.99 -14.61 8.32
N PRO A 94 24.79 -13.77 9.36
CA PRO A 94 23.46 -13.28 9.72
C PRO A 94 22.84 -12.48 8.56
N LEU A 95 21.51 -12.44 8.50
CA LEU A 95 20.80 -11.60 7.54
C LEU A 95 21.06 -10.13 7.86
N THR A 96 21.51 -9.35 6.88
CA THR A 96 21.70 -7.91 7.09
C THR A 96 20.37 -7.16 6.97
N ILE A 97 20.31 -5.92 7.45
CA ILE A 97 19.12 -5.08 7.29
C ILE A 97 18.83 -4.76 5.82
N HIS A 98 19.87 -4.59 5.01
CA HIS A 98 19.77 -4.27 3.58
C HIS A 98 19.27 -5.48 2.78
N GLU A 99 19.79 -6.68 3.07
CA GLU A 99 19.27 -7.93 2.50
C GLU A 99 17.81 -8.17 2.89
N ASN A 100 17.41 -7.86 4.12
CA ASN A 100 16.02 -8.03 4.56
C ASN A 100 15.07 -7.06 3.83
N ILE A 101 15.53 -5.85 3.50
CA ILE A 101 14.76 -4.88 2.69
C ILE A 101 14.55 -5.43 1.27
N VAL A 102 15.60 -5.94 0.62
CA VAL A 102 15.48 -6.55 -0.72
C VAL A 102 14.61 -7.81 -0.71
N LEU A 103 14.75 -8.66 0.32
CA LEU A 103 13.91 -9.82 0.55
C LEU A 103 12.43 -9.41 0.68
N GLN A 104 12.14 -8.41 1.49
CA GLN A 104 10.80 -7.86 1.67
C GLN A 104 10.25 -7.37 0.32
N THR A 105 10.99 -6.54 -0.42
CA THR A 105 10.53 -6.03 -1.72
C THR A 105 10.22 -7.15 -2.70
N THR A 106 11.09 -8.16 -2.77
CA THR A 106 10.89 -9.34 -3.63
C THR A 106 9.64 -10.13 -3.23
N ALA A 107 9.43 -10.34 -1.92
CA ALA A 107 8.27 -11.05 -1.38
C ALA A 107 6.96 -10.29 -1.60
N VAL A 108 6.95 -8.97 -1.38
CA VAL A 108 5.80 -8.09 -1.60
C VAL A 108 5.40 -8.11 -3.07
N ALA A 109 6.36 -7.87 -3.99
CA ALA A 109 6.12 -7.93 -5.43
C ALA A 109 5.53 -9.28 -5.86
N THR A 110 6.01 -10.36 -5.25
CA THR A 110 5.48 -11.71 -5.50
C THR A 110 4.06 -11.87 -4.93
N GLY A 111 3.81 -11.37 -3.73
CA GLY A 111 2.56 -11.59 -2.99
C GLY A 111 1.38 -10.70 -3.39
N THR A 112 1.62 -9.54 -4.02
CA THR A 112 0.54 -8.57 -4.34
C THR A 112 0.04 -8.63 -5.78
N LEU A 113 0.70 -9.39 -6.67
CA LEU A 113 0.21 -9.55 -8.04
C LEU A 113 -1.21 -10.14 -8.16
N PRO A 114 -1.76 -10.97 -7.24
CA PRO A 114 -3.17 -11.37 -7.32
C PRO A 114 -4.15 -10.18 -7.38
N LEU A 115 -3.79 -9.05 -6.76
CA LEU A 115 -4.53 -7.79 -6.90
C LEU A 115 -4.21 -7.11 -8.24
N ALA A 116 -2.93 -6.90 -8.55
CA ALA A 116 -2.52 -6.15 -9.73
C ALA A 116 -2.90 -6.84 -11.05
N ALA A 117 -2.89 -8.17 -11.11
CA ALA A 117 -3.40 -8.94 -12.25
C ALA A 117 -4.93 -9.11 -12.23
N GLY A 118 -5.64 -8.54 -11.25
CA GLY A 118 -7.09 -8.55 -11.20
C GLY A 118 -7.71 -9.92 -10.92
N PHE A 119 -6.98 -10.89 -10.37
CA PHE A 119 -7.47 -12.26 -10.11
C PHE A 119 -8.55 -12.34 -9.05
N VAL A 120 -8.70 -11.30 -8.24
CA VAL A 120 -9.76 -11.20 -7.23
C VAL A 120 -10.92 -10.29 -7.64
N GLY A 121 -10.83 -9.65 -8.81
CA GLY A 121 -11.76 -8.63 -9.27
C GLY A 121 -12.08 -8.72 -10.76
N VAL A 122 -11.24 -8.12 -11.60
CA VAL A 122 -11.45 -7.99 -13.05
C VAL A 122 -11.57 -9.34 -13.77
N ILE A 123 -10.69 -10.30 -13.47
CA ILE A 123 -10.66 -11.58 -14.19
C ILE A 123 -11.87 -12.46 -13.83
N PRO A 124 -12.25 -12.63 -12.54
CA PRO A 124 -13.52 -13.27 -12.23
C PRO A 124 -14.74 -12.51 -12.77
N ALA A 125 -14.72 -11.17 -12.83
CA ALA A 125 -15.82 -10.37 -13.39
C ALA A 125 -16.07 -10.70 -14.86
N LEU A 126 -15.01 -10.92 -15.64
CA LEU A 126 -15.10 -11.36 -17.03
C LEU A 126 -15.76 -12.74 -17.18
N GLY A 127 -15.51 -13.66 -16.23
CA GLY A 127 -16.17 -14.96 -16.17
C GLY A 127 -17.63 -14.90 -15.70
N MET A 128 -18.08 -13.75 -15.17
CA MET A 128 -19.45 -13.53 -14.66
C MET A 128 -20.34 -12.76 -15.65
N LEU A 129 -19.87 -12.53 -16.89
CA LEU A 129 -20.68 -11.94 -17.95
C LEU A 129 -21.86 -12.84 -18.31
N THR A 130 -22.94 -12.23 -18.75
CA THR A 130 -24.19 -12.89 -19.18
C THR A 130 -24.70 -12.18 -20.44
N PRO A 131 -24.88 -12.88 -21.57
CA PRO A 131 -25.25 -12.25 -22.84
C PRO A 131 -26.49 -11.35 -22.76
N GLU A 132 -27.46 -11.70 -21.90
CA GLU A 132 -28.70 -10.96 -21.72
C GLU A 132 -28.48 -9.57 -21.10
N LEU A 133 -27.50 -9.45 -20.20
CA LEU A 133 -27.21 -8.20 -19.49
C LEU A 133 -26.07 -7.42 -20.12
N ASP A 134 -25.16 -8.09 -20.84
CA ASP A 134 -23.85 -7.53 -21.24
C ASP A 134 -23.73 -7.29 -22.75
N GLY A 135 -24.85 -7.01 -23.42
CA GLY A 135 -24.87 -6.63 -24.84
C GLY A 135 -24.46 -7.74 -25.79
N GLY A 136 -24.75 -9.00 -25.44
CA GLY A 136 -24.36 -10.18 -26.22
C GLY A 136 -22.95 -10.70 -25.94
N ALA A 137 -22.20 -10.11 -25.02
CA ALA A 137 -20.88 -10.60 -24.62
C ALA A 137 -20.99 -11.92 -23.85
N GLU A 138 -20.24 -12.94 -24.28
CA GLU A 138 -20.15 -14.24 -23.60
C GLU A 138 -19.19 -14.19 -22.39
N PRO A 139 -19.35 -15.10 -21.40
CA PRO A 139 -18.39 -15.26 -20.31
C PRO A 139 -16.97 -15.52 -20.83
N VAL A 140 -16.04 -14.62 -20.53
CA VAL A 140 -14.64 -14.73 -20.96
C VAL A 140 -13.85 -15.51 -19.92
N ILE A 141 -13.67 -16.81 -20.16
CA ILE A 141 -12.89 -17.70 -19.29
C ILE A 141 -11.49 -17.92 -19.88
N LEU A 142 -10.51 -17.23 -19.31
CA LEU A 142 -9.13 -17.30 -19.80
C LEU A 142 -8.46 -18.64 -19.50
N SER A 143 -7.79 -19.18 -20.52
CA SER A 143 -6.89 -20.33 -20.41
C SER A 143 -5.64 -19.98 -19.58
N PHE A 144 -4.89 -20.99 -19.12
CA PHE A 144 -3.65 -20.76 -18.38
C PHE A 144 -2.64 -19.89 -19.16
N ARG A 145 -2.53 -20.12 -20.48
CA ARG A 145 -1.64 -19.34 -21.36
C ARG A 145 -2.10 -17.89 -21.50
N ALA A 146 -3.42 -17.67 -21.63
CA ALA A 146 -3.99 -16.34 -21.72
C ALA A 146 -3.84 -15.56 -20.41
N LEU A 147 -4.00 -16.21 -19.25
CA LEU A 147 -3.75 -15.59 -17.94
C LEU A 147 -2.28 -15.23 -17.72
N LEU A 148 -1.36 -16.08 -18.19
CA LEU A 148 0.07 -15.76 -18.17
C LEU A 148 0.35 -14.53 -19.05
N ALA A 149 -0.14 -14.51 -20.28
CA ALA A 149 0.02 -13.38 -21.19
C ALA A 149 -0.54 -12.08 -20.60
N TRP A 150 -1.77 -12.11 -20.07
CA TRP A 150 -2.37 -10.98 -19.36
C TRP A 150 -1.49 -10.49 -18.20
N SER A 151 -1.04 -11.40 -17.34
CA SER A 151 -0.20 -11.08 -16.18
C SER A 151 1.14 -10.49 -16.59
N PHE A 152 1.78 -11.03 -17.64
CA PHE A 152 2.98 -10.46 -18.25
C PHE A 152 2.75 -9.04 -18.77
N GLY A 153 1.58 -8.78 -19.36
CA GLY A 153 1.22 -7.46 -19.86
C GLY A 153 1.15 -6.41 -18.74
N VAL A 154 0.56 -6.74 -17.59
CA VAL A 154 0.30 -5.74 -16.54
C VAL A 154 1.36 -5.68 -15.43
N ALA A 155 2.26 -6.66 -15.32
CA ALA A 155 3.16 -6.78 -14.16
C ALA A 155 4.27 -5.72 -14.06
N PHE A 156 4.70 -5.12 -15.17
CA PHE A 156 5.98 -4.38 -15.20
C PHE A 156 5.87 -2.87 -15.34
N PHE A 157 4.89 -2.34 -16.09
CA PHE A 157 4.91 -0.92 -16.46
C PHE A 157 4.86 0.01 -15.23
N GLY A 158 4.09 -0.35 -14.21
CA GLY A 158 4.01 0.39 -12.95
C GLY A 158 5.34 0.41 -12.18
N VAL A 159 6.14 -0.66 -12.27
CA VAL A 159 7.46 -0.76 -11.63
C VAL A 159 8.42 0.27 -12.24
N PHE A 160 8.45 0.37 -13.58
CA PHE A 160 9.28 1.36 -14.28
C PHE A 160 8.81 2.80 -14.03
N LEU A 161 7.49 3.02 -13.97
CA LEU A 161 6.91 4.33 -13.65
C LEU A 161 7.24 4.78 -12.21
N ALA A 162 7.45 3.85 -11.28
CA ALA A 162 7.78 4.16 -9.90
C ALA A 162 9.16 4.84 -9.75
N VAL A 163 10.14 4.51 -10.60
CA VAL A 163 11.52 5.01 -10.49
C VAL A 163 11.60 6.55 -10.57
N PRO A 164 11.07 7.24 -11.59
CA PRO A 164 11.07 8.71 -11.61
C PRO A 164 10.24 9.33 -10.47
N LEU A 165 9.20 8.64 -9.99
CA LEU A 165 8.38 9.12 -8.89
C LEU A 165 9.15 9.16 -7.57
N ARG A 166 10.09 8.23 -7.34
CA ARG A 166 10.93 8.17 -6.13
C ARG A 166 11.58 9.51 -5.79
N LYS A 167 12.25 10.14 -6.77
CA LYS A 167 12.93 11.44 -6.57
C LYS A 167 11.95 12.49 -6.06
N GLN A 168 10.76 12.51 -6.65
CA GLN A 168 9.77 13.51 -6.33
C GLN A 168 9.15 13.23 -4.95
N VAL A 169 8.65 12.02 -4.70
CA VAL A 169 7.81 11.74 -3.52
C VAL A 169 8.59 11.31 -2.28
N VAL A 170 9.70 10.59 -2.45
CA VAL A 170 10.51 10.07 -1.33
C VAL A 170 11.62 11.04 -0.96
N VAL A 171 12.36 11.55 -1.96
CA VAL A 171 13.57 12.37 -1.74
C VAL A 171 13.22 13.85 -1.56
N ARG A 172 12.53 14.47 -2.53
CA ARG A 172 12.20 15.90 -2.52
C ARG A 172 11.05 16.23 -1.58
N GLU A 173 9.87 15.65 -1.81
CA GLU A 173 8.67 15.90 -1.00
C GLU A 173 8.72 15.24 0.38
N LYS A 174 9.58 14.23 0.55
CA LYS A 174 9.79 13.49 1.82
C LYS A 174 8.46 13.00 2.43
N LEU A 175 7.55 12.52 1.58
CA LEU A 175 6.28 11.96 2.03
C LEU A 175 6.51 10.84 3.04
N VAL A 176 5.55 10.69 3.96
CA VAL A 176 5.72 9.82 5.14
C VAL A 176 5.73 8.35 4.74
N PHE A 177 4.83 7.93 3.85
CA PHE A 177 4.59 6.51 3.54
C PHE A 177 4.49 5.68 4.83
N PRO A 178 3.36 5.80 5.57
CA PRO A 178 3.28 5.32 6.95
C PRO A 178 3.60 3.84 7.13
N SER A 179 3.12 2.96 6.25
CA SER A 179 3.42 1.52 6.27
C SER A 179 4.91 1.26 6.04
N GLY A 180 5.53 1.84 5.02
CA GLY A 180 6.98 1.70 4.78
C GLY A 180 7.81 2.26 5.95
N THR A 181 7.37 3.35 6.56
CA THR A 181 8.01 3.89 7.78
C THR A 181 7.85 2.95 8.97
N ALA A 182 6.69 2.33 9.14
CA ALA A 182 6.47 1.34 10.20
C ALA A 182 7.34 0.09 10.00
N THR A 183 7.43 -0.41 8.76
CA THR A 183 8.29 -1.55 8.41
C THR A 183 9.77 -1.22 8.67
N ALA A 184 10.22 0.00 8.35
CA ALA A 184 11.58 0.44 8.67
C ALA A 184 11.84 0.46 10.17
N GLN A 185 10.88 0.88 11.00
CA GLN A 185 11.05 0.86 12.45
C GLN A 185 11.15 -0.57 12.99
N VAL A 186 10.35 -1.50 12.47
CA VAL A 186 10.42 -2.91 12.85
C VAL A 186 11.74 -3.54 12.44
N LEU A 187 12.23 -3.27 11.23
CA LEU A 187 13.55 -3.72 10.80
C LEU A 187 14.67 -3.27 11.77
N GLY A 188 14.59 -2.06 12.31
CA GLY A 188 15.52 -1.60 13.34
C GLY A 188 15.47 -2.43 14.62
N VAL A 189 14.25 -2.78 15.07
CA VAL A 189 14.05 -3.65 16.24
C VAL A 189 14.59 -5.06 15.98
N LEU A 190 14.31 -5.64 14.81
CA LEU A 190 14.77 -6.98 14.44
C LEU A 190 16.30 -7.08 14.40
N HIS A 191 16.95 -6.07 13.82
CA HIS A 191 18.40 -6.04 13.62
C HIS A 191 19.18 -5.36 14.76
N GLY A 192 18.52 -5.01 15.87
CA GLY A 192 19.17 -4.38 17.01
C GLY A 192 19.70 -2.96 16.76
N LYS A 193 19.28 -2.30 15.68
CA LYS A 193 19.73 -0.97 15.26
C LYS A 193 18.77 0.13 15.78
N PRO A 194 19.28 1.28 16.26
CA PRO A 194 18.41 2.39 16.66
C PRO A 194 17.55 2.83 15.47
N GLY A 195 16.22 2.85 15.64
CA GLY A 195 15.29 3.14 14.56
C GLY A 195 15.52 4.51 13.90
N PRO A 196 15.17 4.66 12.61
CA PRO A 196 15.43 5.88 11.86
C PRO A 196 14.63 7.04 12.46
N ARG A 197 15.32 8.09 12.93
CA ARG A 197 14.65 9.30 13.44
C ARG A 197 13.94 10.02 12.30
N SER A 198 12.61 10.10 12.36
CA SER A 198 11.86 11.04 11.53
C SER A 198 12.24 12.47 11.95
N ARG A 199 13.05 13.15 11.14
CA ARG A 199 13.42 14.57 11.33
C ARG A 199 12.20 15.43 10.99
N SER A 200 11.31 15.62 11.95
CA SER A 200 10.46 16.81 11.99
C SER A 200 10.96 17.71 13.14
N THR A 201 11.23 18.96 12.76
CA THR A 201 11.67 20.13 13.54
C THR A 201 12.99 20.05 14.33
N ALA A 202 13.96 20.83 13.82
CA ALA A 202 15.12 21.29 14.56
C ALA A 202 14.68 22.19 15.73
N CYS A 203 15.11 21.85 16.96
CA CYS A 203 15.72 22.76 17.94
C CYS A 203 15.95 22.03 19.27
N GLY A 204 17.14 22.21 19.85
CA GLY A 204 17.44 21.89 21.24
C GLY A 204 18.46 20.77 21.44
N THR A 205 19.70 21.20 21.67
CA THR A 205 20.82 20.47 22.28
C THR A 205 20.37 19.47 23.36
N VAL A 206 20.67 18.18 23.16
CA VAL A 206 20.41 17.12 24.15
C VAL A 206 21.63 16.98 25.07
N ARG A 207 21.43 17.27 26.36
CA ARG A 207 22.36 16.95 27.45
C ARG A 207 22.59 15.43 27.50
N ARG A 208 23.85 15.00 27.39
CA ARG A 208 24.32 13.65 27.71
C ARG A 208 23.97 13.34 29.17
N GLY A 209 23.06 12.40 29.42
CA GLY A 209 22.72 12.01 30.80
C GLY A 209 21.58 11.00 30.99
N GLY A 210 21.00 10.44 29.92
CA GLY A 210 20.01 9.36 30.03
C GLY A 210 20.60 8.02 29.61
N ARG A 211 20.38 6.97 30.41
CA ARG A 211 20.79 5.57 30.15
C ARG A 211 20.45 5.15 28.71
N PRO A 212 21.28 4.33 28.04
CA PRO A 212 21.10 4.01 26.62
C PRO A 212 19.78 3.27 26.34
N PRO A 213 19.19 3.42 25.14
CA PRO A 213 17.91 2.83 24.73
C PRO A 213 17.90 1.29 24.61
N TYR A 214 19.00 0.63 25.00
CA TYR A 214 19.18 -0.82 24.92
C TYR A 214 18.21 -1.64 25.78
N ARG A 215 17.66 -1.08 26.86
CA ARG A 215 16.72 -1.81 27.75
C ARG A 215 15.37 -2.07 27.07
N ARG A 216 14.92 -1.15 26.19
CA ARG A 216 13.67 -1.28 25.44
C ARG A 216 13.80 -2.21 24.23
N LEU A 217 14.99 -2.27 23.62
CA LEU A 217 15.33 -3.27 22.61
C LEU A 217 15.30 -4.68 23.19
N ARG A 218 15.81 -4.91 24.41
CA ARG A 218 15.68 -6.21 25.09
C ARG A 218 14.25 -6.56 25.49
N GLU A 219 13.38 -5.59 25.72
CA GLU A 219 11.95 -5.83 25.98
C GLU A 219 11.20 -6.19 24.70
N ALA A 220 11.47 -5.50 23.59
CA ALA A 220 10.90 -5.84 22.27
C ALA A 220 11.46 -7.18 21.75
N GLU A 221 12.74 -7.43 21.94
CA GLU A 221 13.39 -8.70 21.65
C GLU A 221 12.81 -9.79 22.55
N ARG A 222 12.66 -9.59 23.87
CA ARG A 222 11.91 -10.54 24.73
C ARG A 222 10.47 -10.71 24.30
N GLN A 223 9.77 -9.68 23.84
CA GLN A 223 8.39 -9.82 23.35
C GLN A 223 8.34 -10.61 22.05
N LEU A 224 9.33 -10.44 21.15
CA LEU A 224 9.44 -11.17 19.90
C LEU A 224 9.89 -12.61 20.13
N THR A 225 10.87 -12.87 21.00
CA THR A 225 11.31 -14.21 21.36
C THR A 225 10.25 -14.93 22.18
N CYS A 226 9.54 -14.24 23.09
CA CYS A 226 8.37 -14.79 23.80
C CYS A 226 7.17 -14.94 22.87
N PHE A 227 7.03 -14.11 21.82
CA PHE A 227 6.07 -14.36 20.75
C PHE A 227 6.49 -15.62 20.00
N ILE A 228 7.73 -15.78 19.54
CA ILE A 228 8.16 -16.98 18.81
C ILE A 228 8.12 -18.25 19.70
N GLU A 229 8.50 -18.16 20.98
CA GLU A 229 8.57 -19.28 21.93
C GLU A 229 7.23 -19.59 22.65
N LYS A 230 6.40 -18.59 22.97
CA LYS A 230 5.09 -18.78 23.64
C LYS A 230 3.88 -18.57 22.73
N SER A 231 4.04 -18.05 21.51
CA SER A 231 2.89 -17.97 20.61
C SER A 231 2.52 -19.39 20.23
N ARG A 232 1.33 -19.74 20.68
CA ARG A 232 0.56 -20.85 20.15
C ARG A 232 0.11 -20.45 18.73
N TRP A 233 1.02 -20.07 17.83
CA TRP A 233 0.71 -19.84 16.41
C TRP A 233 0.23 -21.15 15.77
N LEU A 234 0.65 -22.28 16.31
CA LEU A 234 0.04 -23.58 16.04
C LEU A 234 -1.43 -23.68 16.51
N LEU A 235 -1.91 -22.82 17.43
CA LEU A 235 -3.32 -22.75 17.82
C LEU A 235 -4.18 -22.04 16.76
N SER A 236 -3.60 -21.16 15.93
CA SER A 236 -4.30 -20.67 14.74
C SER A 236 -4.33 -21.72 13.62
N LEU A 237 -3.33 -22.62 13.57
CA LEU A 237 -3.44 -23.87 12.78
C LEU A 237 -4.51 -24.83 13.34
N ALA A 238 -4.75 -24.81 14.66
CA ALA A 238 -5.62 -25.79 15.33
C ALA A 238 -7.12 -25.47 15.27
N MET A 239 -7.56 -24.42 14.57
CA MET A 239 -8.97 -24.03 14.55
C MET A 239 -9.54 -23.75 13.15
N PRO A 240 -9.68 -24.77 12.29
CA PRO A 240 -10.77 -24.87 11.33
C PRO A 240 -12.01 -25.55 11.96
N VAL A 241 -12.19 -25.53 13.29
CA VAL A 241 -13.27 -26.30 13.94
C VAL A 241 -14.60 -25.53 13.99
N ILE A 242 -14.59 -24.19 13.87
CA ILE A 242 -15.81 -23.37 13.90
C ILE A 242 -15.75 -22.29 12.80
N TYR A 243 -16.29 -22.60 11.62
CA TYR A 243 -16.29 -21.68 10.47
C TYR A 243 -17.41 -20.62 10.55
N ALA A 244 -18.56 -20.97 11.14
CA ALA A 244 -19.69 -20.08 11.27
C ALA A 244 -20.51 -20.43 12.52
N VAL A 245 -20.82 -19.43 13.35
CA VAL A 245 -21.65 -19.56 14.54
C VAL A 245 -22.92 -18.73 14.36
N PRO A 246 -24.12 -19.31 14.56
CA PRO A 246 -25.38 -18.58 14.48
C PRO A 246 -25.64 -17.81 15.79
N VAL A 247 -24.74 -16.89 16.16
CA VAL A 247 -24.79 -16.14 17.44
C VAL A 247 -26.11 -15.37 17.58
N PHE A 248 -26.65 -14.86 16.48
CA PHE A 248 -27.85 -14.04 16.47
C PHE A 248 -29.15 -14.85 16.45
N ASP A 249 -29.11 -16.16 16.15
CA ASP A 249 -30.31 -17.02 16.15
C ASP A 249 -30.94 -17.16 17.54
N ILE A 250 -30.16 -16.90 18.59
CA ILE A 250 -30.61 -16.83 19.99
C ILE A 250 -31.63 -15.69 20.17
N PHE A 251 -31.41 -14.54 19.50
CA PHE A 251 -32.22 -13.34 19.64
C PHE A 251 -33.26 -13.22 18.51
N PHE A 252 -32.90 -13.65 17.31
CA PHE A 252 -33.70 -13.54 16.08
C PHE A 252 -33.69 -14.89 15.38
N ARG A 253 -34.77 -15.68 15.55
CA ARG A 253 -34.87 -17.04 14.96
C ARG A 253 -34.52 -17.03 13.47
N ARG A 254 -33.58 -17.90 13.05
CA ARG A 254 -33.09 -18.08 11.67
C ARG A 254 -32.44 -16.85 11.02
N ALA A 255 -31.95 -15.88 11.79
CA ALA A 255 -31.21 -14.74 11.23
C ALA A 255 -29.94 -15.16 10.46
N ALA A 256 -29.27 -16.22 10.91
CA ALA A 256 -28.10 -16.75 10.25
C ALA A 256 -28.43 -17.34 8.87
N HIS A 257 -29.43 -18.22 8.79
CA HIS A 257 -29.80 -18.90 7.55
C HIS A 257 -30.49 -17.96 6.55
N ASP A 258 -31.50 -17.22 6.99
CA ASP A 258 -32.36 -16.45 6.08
C ASP A 258 -31.75 -15.10 5.70
N TRP A 259 -30.87 -14.55 6.56
CA TRP A 259 -30.32 -13.19 6.44
C TRP A 259 -28.80 -13.11 6.49
N LEU A 260 -28.10 -14.25 6.50
CA LEU A 260 -26.63 -14.34 6.48
C LEU A 260 -25.93 -13.69 7.69
N TRP A 261 -26.63 -13.55 8.82
CA TRP A 261 -26.07 -13.05 10.09
C TRP A 261 -25.29 -14.14 10.84
N TRP A 262 -24.30 -14.71 10.18
CA TRP A 262 -23.32 -15.61 10.79
C TRP A 262 -22.24 -14.81 11.53
N PHE A 263 -21.57 -15.43 12.50
CA PHE A 263 -20.33 -14.93 13.07
C PHE A 263 -19.21 -15.93 12.76
N THR A 264 -18.15 -15.47 12.08
CA THR A 264 -16.98 -16.30 11.77
C THR A 264 -15.84 -15.93 12.73
N PRO A 265 -15.51 -16.77 13.72
CA PRO A 265 -14.46 -16.51 14.69
C PRO A 265 -13.05 -16.72 14.09
N SER A 266 -12.71 -15.98 13.02
CA SER A 266 -11.38 -16.01 12.41
C SER A 266 -10.46 -15.00 13.09
N PHE A 267 -9.35 -15.50 13.61
CA PHE A 267 -8.29 -14.65 14.16
C PHE A 267 -7.66 -13.74 13.11
N SER A 268 -7.67 -14.12 11.83
CA SER A 268 -7.18 -13.24 10.77
C SER A 268 -8.07 -12.04 10.56
N TYR A 269 -9.39 -12.21 10.59
CA TYR A 269 -10.29 -11.06 10.50
C TYR A 269 -10.19 -10.17 11.74
N VAL A 270 -9.99 -10.75 12.93
CA VAL A 270 -9.63 -9.97 14.13
C VAL A 270 -8.30 -9.23 13.93
N GLY A 271 -7.27 -9.90 13.38
CA GLY A 271 -5.98 -9.31 13.06
C GLY A 271 -6.08 -8.16 12.05
N GLN A 272 -6.83 -8.36 10.96
CA GLN A 272 -7.14 -7.32 9.98
C GLN A 272 -7.85 -6.14 10.66
N GLY A 273 -8.81 -6.39 11.56
CA GLY A 273 -9.49 -5.33 12.32
C GLY A 273 -8.55 -4.52 13.21
N ILE A 274 -7.56 -5.17 13.84
CA ILE A 274 -6.50 -4.51 14.61
C ILE A 274 -5.65 -3.62 13.69
N ILE A 275 -5.24 -4.15 12.54
CA ILE A 275 -4.39 -3.46 11.56
C ILE A 275 -5.12 -2.26 10.93
N MET A 276 -6.39 -2.43 10.56
CA MET A 276 -7.23 -1.38 9.95
C MET A 276 -7.57 -0.24 10.92
N GLY A 277 -7.51 -0.51 12.22
CA GLY A 277 -7.81 0.45 13.28
C GLY A 277 -9.31 0.72 13.49
N PRO A 278 -9.67 1.34 14.63
CA PRO A 278 -11.06 1.48 15.04
C PRO A 278 -11.91 2.36 14.13
N GLU A 279 -11.35 3.40 13.52
CA GLU A 279 -12.12 4.33 12.67
C GLU A 279 -12.67 3.66 11.41
N THR A 280 -11.81 2.91 10.73
CA THR A 280 -12.15 2.14 9.54
C THR A 280 -13.17 1.06 9.88
N VAL A 281 -12.91 0.31 10.94
CA VAL A 281 -13.75 -0.82 11.36
C VAL A 281 -15.13 -0.38 11.85
N LEU A 282 -15.23 0.74 12.57
CA LEU A 282 -16.52 1.31 12.99
C LEU A 282 -17.32 1.82 11.80
N SER A 283 -16.67 2.50 10.85
CA SER A 283 -17.32 2.95 9.61
C SER A 283 -17.84 1.75 8.80
N MET A 284 -17.04 0.70 8.68
CA MET A 284 -17.41 -0.54 8.00
C MET A 284 -18.57 -1.26 8.68
N ASN A 285 -18.60 -1.32 10.01
CA ASN A 285 -19.72 -1.92 10.73
C ASN A 285 -20.99 -1.07 10.69
N ALA A 286 -20.88 0.26 10.67
CA ALA A 286 -22.01 1.14 10.42
C ALA A 286 -22.61 0.89 9.03
N GLY A 287 -21.74 0.69 8.03
CA GLY A 287 -22.14 0.29 6.69
C GLY A 287 -22.82 -1.08 6.65
N MET A 288 -22.25 -2.07 7.32
CA MET A 288 -22.85 -3.40 7.47
C MET A 288 -24.24 -3.34 8.10
N LEU A 289 -24.42 -2.58 9.19
CA LEU A 289 -25.74 -2.39 9.80
C LEU A 289 -26.72 -1.74 8.82
N CYS A 290 -26.31 -0.66 8.15
CA CYS A 290 -27.15 0.02 7.16
C CYS A 290 -27.57 -0.90 6.00
N GLY A 291 -26.61 -1.60 5.39
CA GLY A 291 -26.85 -2.50 4.27
C GLY A 291 -27.61 -3.76 4.66
N TRP A 292 -27.09 -4.52 5.64
CA TRP A 292 -27.60 -5.86 5.96
C TRP A 292 -28.72 -5.88 6.99
N ALA A 293 -28.74 -4.96 7.96
CA ALA A 293 -29.80 -4.94 8.98
C ALA A 293 -31.05 -4.18 8.53
N PHE A 294 -30.89 -3.14 7.69
CA PHE A 294 -31.99 -2.28 7.27
C PHE A 294 -32.34 -2.45 5.79
N LEU A 295 -31.41 -2.15 4.86
CA LEU A 295 -31.71 -2.14 3.43
C LEU A 295 -32.02 -3.53 2.86
N SER A 296 -31.31 -4.56 3.32
CA SER A 296 -31.54 -5.93 2.87
C SER A 296 -32.96 -6.42 3.21
N PRO A 297 -33.44 -6.37 4.48
CA PRO A 297 -34.84 -6.68 4.78
C PRO A 297 -35.85 -5.80 4.07
N LEU A 298 -35.59 -4.50 3.98
CA LEU A 298 -36.46 -3.55 3.30
C LEU A 298 -36.65 -3.90 1.81
N SER A 299 -35.56 -4.18 1.11
CA SER A 299 -35.58 -4.54 -0.32
C SER A 299 -36.38 -5.81 -0.59
N LYS A 300 -36.36 -6.77 0.35
CA LYS A 300 -37.11 -8.02 0.24
C LYS A 300 -38.58 -7.86 0.61
N GLN A 301 -38.90 -7.10 1.66
CA GLN A 301 -40.28 -6.82 2.08
C GLN A 301 -41.06 -6.00 1.05
N LEU A 302 -40.39 -5.09 0.35
CA LEU A 302 -40.98 -4.27 -0.71
C LEU A 302 -40.98 -4.95 -2.09
N GLY A 303 -40.49 -6.19 -2.19
CA GLY A 303 -40.46 -6.95 -3.44
C GLY A 303 -39.45 -6.44 -4.48
N TRP A 304 -38.50 -5.59 -4.10
CA TRP A 304 -37.45 -5.07 -5.00
C TRP A 304 -36.38 -6.12 -5.34
N ALA A 305 -36.16 -7.07 -4.44
CA ALA A 305 -35.22 -8.18 -4.59
C ALA A 305 -35.89 -9.51 -4.21
N PRO A 306 -36.59 -10.18 -5.15
CA PRO A 306 -37.40 -11.35 -4.85
C PRO A 306 -36.58 -12.63 -4.60
N GLY A 307 -35.32 -12.67 -5.04
CA GLY A 307 -34.45 -13.84 -4.93
C GLY A 307 -34.01 -14.19 -3.50
N PRO A 308 -33.26 -15.30 -3.35
CA PRO A 308 -32.61 -15.65 -2.09
C PRO A 308 -31.70 -14.50 -1.61
N VAL A 309 -31.60 -14.25 -0.29
CA VAL A 309 -30.79 -13.13 0.24
C VAL A 309 -29.32 -13.25 -0.18
N SER A 310 -28.81 -14.47 -0.35
CA SER A 310 -27.45 -14.77 -0.80
C SER A 310 -27.19 -14.51 -2.28
N SER A 311 -28.22 -14.39 -3.11
CA SER A 311 -28.07 -14.21 -4.56
C SER A 311 -27.55 -12.82 -4.89
N SER A 312 -26.53 -12.76 -5.75
CA SER A 312 -25.90 -11.52 -6.20
C SER A 312 -26.62 -10.89 -7.40
N SER A 313 -27.52 -11.60 -8.08
CA SER A 313 -28.25 -11.12 -9.26
C SER A 313 -29.63 -10.55 -8.88
N ASP A 314 -30.48 -11.38 -8.27
CA ASP A 314 -31.89 -11.10 -7.95
C ASP A 314 -32.18 -11.02 -6.44
N GLY A 315 -31.16 -11.26 -5.61
CA GLY A 315 -31.26 -11.26 -4.16
C GLY A 315 -30.97 -9.91 -3.50
N ALA A 316 -31.31 -9.82 -2.21
CA ALA A 316 -31.07 -8.62 -1.41
C ALA A 316 -29.59 -8.24 -1.34
N ARG A 317 -28.69 -9.23 -1.34
CA ARG A 317 -27.24 -9.00 -1.47
C ARG A 317 -26.90 -8.26 -2.75
N GLY A 318 -27.41 -8.71 -3.90
CA GLY A 318 -27.20 -8.04 -5.19
C GLY A 318 -27.72 -6.59 -5.19
N TRP A 319 -28.90 -6.38 -4.61
CA TRP A 319 -29.53 -5.06 -4.55
C TRP A 319 -28.71 -4.04 -3.75
N ILE A 320 -28.20 -4.41 -2.55
CA ILE A 320 -27.41 -3.50 -1.72
C ILE A 320 -26.02 -3.16 -2.30
N LEU A 321 -25.51 -3.94 -3.26
CA LEU A 321 -24.24 -3.62 -3.93
C LEU A 321 -24.33 -2.31 -4.75
N TRP A 322 -25.52 -1.93 -5.23
CA TRP A 322 -25.72 -0.74 -6.03
C TRP A 322 -25.52 0.56 -5.23
N PRO A 323 -26.19 0.76 -4.07
CA PRO A 323 -25.84 1.86 -3.17
C PRO A 323 -24.37 1.88 -2.76
N ALA A 324 -23.76 0.72 -2.49
CA ALA A 324 -22.34 0.61 -2.15
C ALA A 324 -21.45 1.12 -3.30
N LEU A 325 -21.75 0.70 -4.54
CA LEU A 325 -21.07 1.15 -5.74
C LEU A 325 -21.18 2.67 -5.93
N ALA A 326 -22.35 3.27 -5.66
CA ALA A 326 -22.54 4.71 -5.73
C ALA A 326 -21.65 5.45 -4.72
N ILE A 327 -21.61 5.00 -3.46
CA ILE A 327 -20.73 5.56 -2.42
C ILE A 327 -19.27 5.47 -2.84
N MET A 328 -18.82 4.28 -3.28
CA MET A 328 -17.43 4.07 -3.69
C MET A 328 -17.06 4.96 -4.88
N THR A 329 -17.91 5.03 -5.90
CA THR A 329 -17.65 5.84 -7.10
C THR A 329 -17.61 7.33 -6.76
N ALA A 330 -18.53 7.80 -5.93
CA ALA A 330 -18.60 9.21 -5.57
C ALA A 330 -17.40 9.65 -4.71
N GLU A 331 -16.97 8.84 -3.73
CA GLU A 331 -15.76 9.13 -2.96
C GLU A 331 -14.49 8.96 -3.79
N SER A 332 -14.46 8.02 -4.75
CA SER A 332 -13.36 7.85 -5.70
C SER A 332 -13.13 9.12 -6.52
N ILE A 333 -14.20 9.68 -7.08
CA ILE A 333 -14.16 10.94 -7.82
C ILE A 333 -13.64 12.06 -6.92
N LEU A 334 -14.23 12.25 -5.73
CA LEU A 334 -13.81 13.32 -4.82
C LEU A 334 -12.35 13.19 -4.36
N SER A 335 -11.91 11.97 -4.04
CA SER A 335 -10.54 11.68 -3.62
C SER A 335 -9.56 12.07 -4.71
N VAL A 336 -9.78 11.59 -5.94
CA VAL A 336 -8.90 11.89 -7.08
C VAL A 336 -8.98 13.36 -7.46
N SER A 337 -10.16 13.99 -7.45
CA SER A 337 -10.32 15.42 -7.70
C SER A 337 -9.58 16.28 -6.68
N PHE A 338 -9.60 15.91 -5.40
CA PHE A 338 -8.87 16.65 -4.36
C PHE A 338 -7.36 16.52 -4.52
N VAL A 339 -6.85 15.31 -4.78
CA VAL A 339 -5.42 15.08 -5.04
C VAL A 339 -4.98 15.80 -6.32
N ALA A 340 -5.78 15.75 -7.37
CA ALA A 340 -5.53 16.47 -8.62
C ALA A 340 -5.52 17.99 -8.39
N ALA A 341 -6.48 18.52 -7.64
CA ALA A 341 -6.53 19.95 -7.30
C ALA A 341 -5.29 20.39 -6.50
N GLN A 342 -4.85 19.60 -5.52
CA GLN A 342 -3.61 19.89 -4.79
C GLN A 342 -2.37 19.85 -5.68
N ALA A 343 -2.30 18.89 -6.60
CA ALA A 343 -1.22 18.78 -7.55
C ALA A 343 -1.19 19.97 -8.54
N LEU A 344 -2.36 20.46 -8.96
CA LEU A 344 -2.50 21.49 -10.00
C LEU A 344 -2.44 22.92 -9.45
N ARG A 345 -2.80 23.16 -8.18
CA ARG A 345 -2.73 24.47 -7.50
C ARG A 345 -1.40 25.22 -7.70
N PRO A 346 -0.21 24.65 -7.42
CA PRO A 346 1.05 25.36 -7.60
C PRO A 346 1.37 25.66 -9.07
N PHE A 347 0.90 24.82 -10.00
CA PHE A 347 1.05 25.06 -11.43
C PHE A 347 0.19 26.25 -11.87
N LEU A 348 -1.10 26.26 -11.50
CA LEU A 348 -2.02 27.36 -11.79
C LEU A 348 -1.56 28.67 -11.14
N ALA A 349 -1.04 28.63 -9.91
CA ALA A 349 -0.48 29.80 -9.25
C ALA A 349 0.71 30.39 -10.02
N ARG A 350 1.65 29.54 -10.47
CA ARG A 350 2.79 29.97 -11.29
C ARG A 350 2.36 30.52 -12.65
N THR A 351 1.37 29.92 -13.30
CA THR A 351 0.83 30.42 -14.58
C THR A 351 0.09 31.74 -14.39
N ALA A 352 -0.65 31.90 -13.29
CA ALA A 352 -1.32 33.14 -12.93
C ALA A 352 -0.32 34.24 -12.57
N GLU A 353 0.77 33.92 -11.87
CA GLU A 353 1.87 34.86 -11.60
C GLU A 353 2.58 35.26 -12.90
N ARG A 354 2.88 34.31 -13.79
CA ARG A 354 3.45 34.58 -15.13
C ARG A 354 2.52 35.40 -16.03
N ALA A 355 1.22 35.20 -15.93
CA ALA A 355 0.22 36.00 -16.65
C ALA A 355 0.10 37.41 -16.06
N LYS A 356 0.25 37.58 -14.75
CA LYS A 356 0.27 38.89 -14.08
C LYS A 356 1.58 39.65 -14.29
N SER A 357 2.70 38.97 -14.49
CA SER A 357 4.01 39.58 -14.69
C SER A 357 4.28 40.10 -16.11
N GLY A 358 3.28 40.12 -17.01
CA GLY A 358 3.33 40.87 -18.28
C GLY A 358 4.36 40.45 -19.34
N HIS A 359 5.29 39.54 -19.06
CA HIS A 359 6.35 39.14 -19.99
C HIS A 359 5.98 37.95 -20.88
N LEU A 360 4.80 38.00 -21.53
CA LEU A 360 4.42 36.95 -22.49
C LEU A 360 4.97 37.21 -23.91
N PHE A 361 5.52 38.40 -24.20
CA PHE A 361 6.02 38.76 -25.54
C PHE A 361 7.17 39.78 -25.53
N VAL A 362 8.22 39.66 -24.70
CA VAL A 362 9.45 40.47 -24.88
C VAL A 362 10.69 39.72 -24.41
N ARG A 363 11.00 38.56 -25.01
CA ARG A 363 12.33 37.95 -24.84
C ARG A 363 12.94 37.36 -26.12
N ALA A 364 12.18 37.29 -27.22
CA ALA A 364 12.74 36.84 -28.49
C ALA A 364 13.58 37.92 -29.21
N GLU A 365 13.50 39.20 -28.80
CA GLU A 365 14.12 40.31 -29.55
C GLU A 365 15.19 41.10 -28.78
N ARG A 366 15.39 40.80 -27.49
CA ARG A 366 16.40 41.48 -26.65
C ARG A 366 17.70 40.70 -26.49
N ASP A 367 17.67 39.38 -26.74
CA ASP A 367 18.86 38.52 -26.65
C ASP A 367 19.68 38.50 -27.98
N ALA A 368 19.40 39.41 -28.92
CA ALA A 368 20.09 39.51 -30.23
C ALA A 368 20.74 40.88 -30.54
N LEU A 369 20.65 41.86 -29.63
CA LEU A 369 21.14 43.23 -29.86
C LEU A 369 21.93 43.86 -28.70
N ASP A 370 22.22 43.11 -27.63
CA ASP A 370 23.04 43.59 -26.48
C ASP A 370 24.43 42.92 -26.43
N SER A 371 24.89 42.37 -27.57
CA SER A 371 26.30 42.05 -27.77
C SER A 371 26.94 43.23 -28.49
N ASP A 372 27.67 44.04 -27.73
CA ASP A 372 28.69 45.03 -28.11
C ASP A 372 28.45 46.33 -27.32
N ASP A 373 29.54 46.84 -26.72
CA ASP A 373 29.68 48.12 -26.00
C ASP A 373 29.18 48.09 -24.53
N ASP A 374 29.91 48.43 -23.46
CA ASP A 374 31.19 49.13 -23.29
C ASP A 374 31.81 48.81 -21.92
N GLU A 375 33.10 49.10 -21.84
CA GLU A 375 34.03 49.02 -20.73
C GLU A 375 33.77 50.04 -19.60
N ASP A 376 34.45 49.81 -18.47
CA ASP A 376 34.99 50.78 -17.51
C ASP A 376 34.17 51.31 -16.29
N ASP A 377 34.96 51.42 -15.20
CA ASP A 377 34.87 52.23 -13.97
C ASP A 377 34.17 51.69 -12.68
N GLU A 378 35.02 51.08 -11.83
CA GLU A 378 35.43 51.49 -10.46
C GLU A 378 34.36 52.11 -9.52
N ASP A 379 34.04 51.54 -8.36
CA ASP A 379 34.67 51.60 -7.02
C ASP A 379 33.57 52.14 -6.07
N ASP A 380 33.25 51.59 -4.89
CA ASP A 380 34.05 51.55 -3.66
C ASP A 380 33.37 50.62 -2.61
N ALA A 381 34.22 49.85 -1.91
CA ALA A 381 34.31 49.68 -0.43
C ALA A 381 33.08 49.19 0.38
N ASP A 382 33.13 48.24 1.33
CA ASP A 382 34.20 47.68 2.18
C ASP A 382 33.74 46.29 2.70
N GLU A 383 34.59 45.27 2.64
CA GLU A 383 35.50 44.81 3.71
C GLU A 383 34.82 44.39 5.02
N ASP A 384 34.68 43.07 5.20
CA ASP A 384 35.20 42.40 6.40
C ASP A 384 35.16 40.87 6.22
N ALA A 385 36.19 40.36 5.56
CA ALA A 385 36.49 38.95 5.51
C ALA A 385 38.00 38.75 5.72
N ARG A 386 38.36 38.37 6.96
CA ARG A 386 39.24 37.25 7.34
C ARG A 386 40.09 37.60 8.55
N SER A 387 39.86 36.89 9.65
CA SER A 387 40.88 36.05 10.31
C SER A 387 40.39 35.61 11.68
N VAL A 388 40.00 34.34 11.83
CA VAL A 388 40.44 33.50 12.96
C VAL A 388 40.34 32.04 12.48
N ASP A 389 41.48 31.48 12.10
CA ASP A 389 41.65 30.03 12.07
C ASP A 389 41.95 29.58 13.51
N GLY A 390 41.26 28.55 13.99
CA GLY A 390 41.38 28.13 15.38
C GLY A 390 40.28 27.19 15.88
N LEU A 391 40.45 25.91 15.55
CA LEU A 391 40.07 24.79 16.43
C LEU A 391 38.57 24.59 16.70
N ARG A 392 37.89 23.71 15.94
CA ARG A 392 36.86 22.82 16.51
C ARG A 392 36.43 21.66 15.59
N VAL A 393 37.02 20.50 15.88
CA VAL A 393 36.38 19.19 16.12
C VAL A 393 35.28 18.77 15.14
N GLY A 394 35.60 17.73 14.36
CA GLY A 394 34.67 16.95 13.56
C GLY A 394 33.44 16.50 14.35
N GLY A 395 32.28 16.70 13.72
CA GLY A 395 30.97 16.38 14.28
C GLY A 395 29.86 16.45 13.25
N GLY A 396 30.15 16.15 11.97
CA GLY A 396 29.12 15.81 11.00
C GLY A 396 28.55 14.45 11.36
N ALA A 397 27.22 14.34 11.54
CA ALA A 397 26.60 13.07 11.83
C ALA A 397 26.79 12.14 10.61
N PRO A 398 27.46 10.98 10.74
CA PRO A 398 27.86 10.13 9.60
C PRO A 398 26.70 9.50 8.79
N GLY A 399 25.45 9.83 9.11
CA GLY A 399 24.26 9.31 8.44
C GLY A 399 23.56 10.26 7.46
N ALA A 400 23.98 11.53 7.36
CA ALA A 400 23.42 12.46 6.37
C ALA A 400 24.14 12.33 5.02
N ASP A 401 25.48 12.44 5.05
CA ASP A 401 26.33 12.34 3.86
C ASP A 401 26.21 10.97 3.15
N ARG A 402 26.00 9.89 3.92
CA ARG A 402 25.83 8.53 3.39
C ARG A 402 24.50 8.30 2.68
N LYS A 403 23.48 9.10 2.96
CA LYS A 403 22.16 9.02 2.28
C LYS A 403 22.16 9.76 0.96
N GLU A 404 22.83 10.90 0.92
CA GLU A 404 23.00 11.70 -0.30
C GLU A 404 23.94 11.00 -1.29
N ALA A 405 25.04 10.38 -0.83
CA ALA A 405 25.96 9.63 -1.70
C ALA A 405 25.35 8.38 -2.40
N ARG A 406 24.25 7.81 -1.87
CA ARG A 406 23.54 6.67 -2.48
C ARG A 406 22.34 7.07 -3.34
N GLU A 407 22.08 8.38 -3.49
CA GLU A 407 21.16 8.88 -4.51
C GLU A 407 21.72 8.68 -5.92
N ASP A 408 23.04 8.54 -6.05
CA ASP A 408 23.75 8.25 -7.31
C ASP A 408 23.65 6.77 -7.74
N GLU A 409 23.20 5.86 -6.85
CA GLU A 409 22.97 4.43 -7.16
C GLU A 409 21.58 4.15 -7.78
N GLU A 410 20.92 5.13 -8.38
CA GLU A 410 19.64 4.89 -9.02
C GLU A 410 19.74 3.98 -10.26
N PRO A 411 18.65 3.26 -10.61
CA PRO A 411 18.58 2.60 -11.91
C PRO A 411 18.88 3.59 -13.02
N SER A 412 19.76 3.21 -13.95
CA SER A 412 20.19 4.13 -15.01
C SER A 412 18.99 4.56 -15.86
N THR A 413 18.91 5.85 -16.19
CA THR A 413 17.81 6.42 -16.98
C THR A 413 17.52 5.64 -18.26
N PRO A 414 18.51 5.17 -19.04
CA PRO A 414 18.25 4.35 -20.22
C PRO A 414 17.54 3.03 -19.89
N VAL A 415 17.93 2.33 -18.83
CA VAL A 415 17.27 1.06 -18.42
C VAL A 415 15.81 1.32 -18.04
N VAL A 416 15.55 2.42 -17.33
CA VAL A 416 14.20 2.80 -16.92
C VAL A 416 13.33 3.14 -18.13
N VAL A 417 13.84 3.99 -19.04
CA VAL A 417 13.07 4.44 -20.22
C VAL A 417 12.84 3.29 -21.20
N ILE A 418 13.88 2.52 -21.54
CA ILE A 418 13.76 1.37 -22.44
C ILE A 418 12.82 0.33 -21.83
N GLY A 419 12.97 0.02 -20.54
CA GLY A 419 12.10 -0.93 -19.84
C GLY A 419 10.65 -0.45 -19.73
N ALA A 420 10.40 0.85 -19.52
CA ALA A 420 9.06 1.43 -19.57
C ALA A 420 8.42 1.27 -20.96
N VAL A 421 9.16 1.59 -22.02
CA VAL A 421 8.67 1.46 -23.40
C VAL A 421 8.39 -0.01 -23.74
N LEU A 422 9.32 -0.92 -23.41
CA LEU A 422 9.17 -2.35 -23.66
C LEU A 422 8.00 -2.96 -22.87
N SER A 423 7.81 -2.56 -21.60
CA SER A 423 6.69 -3.02 -20.80
C SER A 423 5.34 -2.50 -21.31
N CYS A 424 5.26 -1.25 -21.80
CA CYS A 424 4.07 -0.73 -22.47
C CYS A 424 3.78 -1.47 -23.78
N ILE A 425 4.78 -1.71 -24.63
CA ILE A 425 4.61 -2.48 -25.88
C ILE A 425 4.15 -3.91 -25.56
N SER A 426 4.80 -4.55 -24.59
CA SER A 426 4.44 -5.89 -24.10
C SER A 426 2.99 -5.94 -23.62
N CYS A 427 2.54 -4.93 -22.84
CA CYS A 427 1.14 -4.81 -22.42
C CYS A 427 0.19 -4.73 -23.61
N VAL A 428 0.46 -3.85 -24.59
CA VAL A 428 -0.38 -3.72 -25.79
C VAL A 428 -0.45 -5.02 -26.58
N LEU A 429 0.69 -5.70 -26.79
CA LEU A 429 0.76 -6.96 -27.52
C LEU A 429 -0.02 -8.08 -26.82
N PHE A 430 0.22 -8.29 -25.52
CA PHE A 430 -0.45 -9.37 -24.79
C PHE A 430 -1.94 -9.09 -24.59
N VAL A 431 -2.35 -7.85 -24.30
CA VAL A 431 -3.78 -7.52 -24.19
C VAL A 431 -4.48 -7.70 -25.53
N SER A 432 -3.86 -7.27 -26.63
CA SER A 432 -4.43 -7.47 -27.97
C SER A 432 -4.50 -8.95 -28.35
N ALA A 433 -3.52 -9.77 -27.93
CA ALA A 433 -3.53 -11.20 -28.17
C ALA A 433 -4.57 -11.96 -27.32
N VAL A 434 -4.87 -11.48 -26.11
CA VAL A 434 -5.80 -12.14 -25.18
C VAL A 434 -7.25 -11.71 -25.43
N PHE A 435 -7.49 -10.43 -25.69
CA PHE A 435 -8.83 -9.83 -25.75
C PHE A 435 -9.17 -9.18 -27.09
N GLY A 436 -8.34 -9.38 -28.12
CA GLY A 436 -8.57 -8.81 -29.44
C GLY A 436 -9.85 -9.35 -30.10
N GLU A 437 -10.15 -10.64 -29.88
CA GLU A 437 -11.38 -11.28 -30.36
C GLU A 437 -12.62 -10.76 -29.61
N ASP A 438 -12.48 -10.37 -28.33
CA ASP A 438 -13.53 -9.75 -27.52
C ASP A 438 -13.75 -8.25 -27.84
N GLY A 439 -13.13 -7.76 -28.91
CA GLY A 439 -13.33 -6.42 -29.45
C GLY A 439 -12.47 -5.32 -28.80
N ILE A 440 -11.47 -5.66 -27.98
CA ILE A 440 -10.51 -4.66 -27.49
C ILE A 440 -9.57 -4.24 -28.62
N LYS A 441 -9.58 -2.95 -28.95
CA LYS A 441 -8.66 -2.37 -29.95
C LYS A 441 -7.31 -2.06 -29.31
N TRP A 442 -6.21 -2.28 -30.04
CA TRP A 442 -4.85 -2.05 -29.53
C TRP A 442 -4.63 -0.63 -29.00
N TRP A 443 -5.20 0.38 -29.66
CA TRP A 443 -5.09 1.79 -29.26
C TRP A 443 -5.83 2.08 -27.96
N ALA A 444 -6.87 1.31 -27.63
CA ALA A 444 -7.60 1.43 -26.38
C ALA A 444 -6.67 1.06 -25.21
N THR A 445 -5.85 0.03 -25.37
CA THR A 445 -4.81 -0.34 -24.39
C THR A 445 -3.78 0.78 -24.19
N VAL A 446 -3.38 1.47 -25.27
CA VAL A 446 -2.48 2.62 -25.18
C VAL A 446 -3.10 3.76 -24.35
N ILE A 447 -4.37 4.08 -24.60
CA ILE A 447 -5.10 5.08 -23.78
C ILE A 447 -5.18 4.63 -22.32
N ALA A 448 -5.45 3.35 -22.07
CA ALA A 448 -5.49 2.80 -20.71
C ALA A 448 -4.14 2.97 -20.00
N LEU A 449 -3.01 2.72 -20.66
CA LEU A 449 -1.66 2.92 -20.11
C LEU A 449 -1.35 4.39 -19.81
N ILE A 450 -1.80 5.31 -20.67
CA ILE A 450 -1.66 6.76 -20.43
C ILE A 450 -2.44 7.18 -19.18
N LEU A 451 -3.70 6.75 -19.08
CA LEU A 451 -4.52 7.02 -17.89
C LEU A 451 -3.92 6.38 -16.64
N ALA A 452 -3.47 5.13 -16.73
CA ALA A 452 -2.82 4.42 -15.64
C ALA A 452 -1.60 5.21 -15.13
N SER A 453 -0.81 5.80 -16.03
CA SER A 453 0.37 6.58 -15.67
C SER A 453 0.02 7.86 -14.90
N ILE A 454 -1.02 8.59 -15.36
CA ILE A 454 -1.52 9.79 -14.68
C ILE A 454 -2.06 9.43 -13.29
N PHE A 455 -2.87 8.39 -13.22
CA PHE A 455 -3.49 7.99 -11.96
C PHE A 455 -2.52 7.36 -10.97
N ALA A 456 -1.49 6.66 -11.43
CA ALA A 456 -0.43 6.14 -10.56
C ALA A 456 0.31 7.26 -9.83
N VAL A 457 0.58 8.41 -10.49
CA VAL A 457 1.17 9.58 -9.84
C VAL A 457 0.28 10.08 -8.69
N LEU A 458 -1.03 10.21 -8.94
CA LEU A 458 -1.99 10.64 -7.92
C LEU A 458 -2.11 9.60 -6.79
N GLY A 459 -2.15 8.31 -7.14
CA GLY A 459 -2.24 7.18 -6.21
C GLY A 459 -1.03 7.10 -5.28
N VAL A 460 0.18 7.22 -5.81
CA VAL A 460 1.43 7.21 -5.03
C VAL A 460 1.48 8.39 -4.04
N ARG A 461 1.03 9.59 -4.43
CA ARG A 461 0.99 10.75 -3.50
C ARG A 461 -0.05 10.57 -2.40
N ALA A 462 -1.23 10.05 -2.74
CA ALA A 462 -2.25 9.69 -1.76
C ALA A 462 -1.71 8.62 -0.79
N LEU A 463 -1.05 7.59 -1.30
CA LEU A 463 -0.41 6.54 -0.52
C LEU A 463 0.66 7.11 0.43
N GLY A 464 1.54 7.98 -0.08
CA GLY A 464 2.60 8.61 0.71
C GLY A 464 2.11 9.51 1.84
N THR A 465 0.89 10.05 1.75
CA THR A 465 0.30 10.94 2.76
C THR A 465 -0.69 10.24 3.69
N THR A 466 -1.43 9.24 3.20
CA THR A 466 -2.56 8.64 3.92
C THR A 466 -2.42 7.15 4.19
N ASP A 467 -1.36 6.53 3.66
CA ASP A 467 -1.15 5.08 3.68
C ASP A 467 -2.16 4.24 2.90
N LEU A 468 -3.03 4.90 2.13
CA LEU A 468 -4.03 4.23 1.29
C LEU A 468 -3.74 4.51 -0.17
N ASN A 469 -3.54 3.45 -0.95
CA ASN A 469 -3.44 3.53 -2.39
C ASN A 469 -4.88 3.42 -2.95
N PRO A 470 -5.44 4.47 -3.55
CA PRO A 470 -6.83 4.47 -4.02
C PRO A 470 -6.98 3.68 -5.34
N VAL A 471 -6.41 2.48 -5.44
CA VAL A 471 -6.36 1.68 -6.69
C VAL A 471 -7.76 1.32 -7.19
N SER A 472 -8.67 0.98 -6.27
CA SER A 472 -10.07 0.73 -6.60
C SER A 472 -10.79 1.97 -7.15
N ALA A 473 -10.39 3.18 -6.72
CA ALA A 473 -10.93 4.43 -7.23
C ALA A 473 -10.40 4.73 -8.64
N ILE A 474 -9.09 4.54 -8.82
CA ILE A 474 -8.39 4.71 -10.10
C ILE A 474 -9.01 3.79 -11.18
N GLY A 475 -9.23 2.52 -10.83
CA GLY A 475 -9.90 1.57 -11.70
C GLY A 475 -11.30 2.03 -12.14
N LYS A 476 -12.13 2.50 -11.21
CA LYS A 476 -13.50 2.98 -11.50
C LYS A 476 -13.52 4.23 -12.36
N ILE A 477 -12.60 5.16 -12.14
CA ILE A 477 -12.49 6.35 -12.99
C ILE A 477 -12.08 5.94 -14.41
N SER A 478 -11.15 4.98 -14.55
CA SER A 478 -10.82 4.42 -15.85
C SER A 478 -12.03 3.75 -16.52
N GLN A 479 -12.86 3.00 -15.78
CA GLN A 479 -14.13 2.46 -16.29
C GLN A 479 -15.08 3.56 -16.79
N LEU A 480 -15.19 4.69 -16.10
CA LEU A 480 -16.01 5.83 -16.55
C LEU A 480 -15.48 6.45 -17.85
N VAL A 481 -14.16 6.58 -17.99
CA VAL A 481 -13.54 7.08 -19.23
C VAL A 481 -13.79 6.09 -20.38
N PHE A 482 -13.64 4.80 -20.13
CA PHE A 482 -13.80 3.77 -21.16
C PHE A 482 -15.25 3.54 -21.61
N ALA A 483 -16.23 3.95 -20.81
CA ALA A 483 -17.61 4.04 -21.25
C ALA A 483 -17.80 5.00 -22.45
N VAL A 484 -16.95 6.04 -22.54
CA VAL A 484 -16.96 7.00 -23.66
C VAL A 484 -15.99 6.60 -24.77
N VAL A 485 -14.83 6.05 -24.40
CA VAL A 485 -13.77 5.67 -25.38
C VAL A 485 -14.20 4.48 -26.24
N GLN A 486 -14.86 3.48 -25.66
CA GLN A 486 -15.35 2.31 -26.40
C GLN A 486 -16.75 1.92 -25.90
N PRO A 487 -17.79 2.71 -26.27
CA PRO A 487 -19.12 2.57 -25.71
C PRO A 487 -19.75 1.21 -26.05
N GLY A 488 -20.42 0.62 -25.06
CA GLY A 488 -21.10 -0.67 -25.19
C GLY A 488 -20.18 -1.88 -25.03
N ASN A 489 -18.85 -1.71 -24.94
CA ASN A 489 -17.93 -2.82 -24.75
C ASN A 489 -17.58 -3.00 -23.26
N VAL A 490 -18.31 -3.91 -22.60
CA VAL A 490 -18.13 -4.26 -21.18
C VAL A 490 -16.75 -4.88 -20.91
N VAL A 491 -16.23 -5.70 -21.83
CA VAL A 491 -14.91 -6.35 -21.71
C VAL A 491 -13.79 -5.30 -21.73
N ALA A 492 -13.82 -4.39 -22.71
CA ALA A 492 -12.86 -3.28 -22.81
C ALA A 492 -12.90 -2.37 -21.58
N ASN A 493 -14.09 -2.13 -21.03
CA ASN A 493 -14.28 -1.36 -19.82
C ASN A 493 -13.57 -2.00 -18.61
N LEU A 494 -13.80 -3.29 -18.39
CA LEU A 494 -13.20 -4.07 -17.30
C LEU A 494 -11.67 -4.15 -17.44
N VAL A 495 -11.18 -4.49 -18.64
CA VAL A 495 -9.75 -4.64 -18.93
C VAL A 495 -9.00 -3.32 -18.76
N ALA A 496 -9.54 -2.21 -19.27
CA ALA A 496 -8.90 -0.90 -19.15
C ALA A 496 -8.79 -0.43 -17.69
N GLY A 497 -9.86 -0.62 -16.91
CA GLY A 497 -9.80 -0.33 -15.49
C GLY A 497 -8.81 -1.23 -14.74
N GLY A 498 -8.71 -2.51 -15.13
CA GLY A 498 -7.70 -3.44 -14.59
C GLY A 498 -6.26 -3.00 -14.88
N ILE A 499 -5.97 -2.51 -16.08
CA ILE A 499 -4.65 -1.94 -16.43
C ILE A 499 -4.34 -0.73 -15.53
N ALA A 500 -5.30 0.16 -15.34
CA ALA A 500 -5.14 1.34 -14.48
C ALA A 500 -4.90 0.97 -13.00
N GLU A 501 -5.63 -0.02 -12.50
CA GLU A 501 -5.43 -0.57 -11.14
C GLU A 501 -4.04 -1.18 -11.00
N ALA A 502 -3.61 -2.01 -11.95
CA ALA A 502 -2.31 -2.68 -11.94
C ALA A 502 -1.14 -1.70 -11.85
N GLY A 503 -1.17 -0.65 -12.69
CA GLY A 503 -0.11 0.37 -12.73
C GLY A 503 0.02 1.14 -11.43
N ALA A 504 -1.11 1.60 -10.91
CA ALA A 504 -1.16 2.34 -9.66
C ALA A 504 -0.75 1.48 -8.46
N GLN A 505 -1.13 0.20 -8.46
CA GLN A 505 -0.76 -0.74 -7.40
C GLN A 505 0.75 -1.03 -7.40
N GLN A 506 1.33 -1.40 -8.53
CA GLN A 506 2.77 -1.72 -8.64
C GLN A 506 3.65 -0.51 -8.31
N ALA A 507 3.28 0.67 -8.81
CA ALA A 507 4.00 1.90 -8.49
C ALA A 507 3.89 2.23 -6.99
N GLY A 508 2.70 2.05 -6.39
CA GLY A 508 2.47 2.28 -4.97
C GLY A 508 3.26 1.34 -4.05
N ASP A 509 3.24 0.04 -4.36
CA ASP A 509 3.93 -0.99 -3.58
C ASP A 509 5.44 -0.72 -3.56
N LEU A 510 6.05 -0.46 -4.73
CA LEU A 510 7.47 -0.15 -4.81
C LEU A 510 7.83 1.16 -4.08
N MET A 511 6.95 2.17 -4.06
CA MET A 511 7.22 3.42 -3.34
C MET A 511 7.22 3.26 -1.81
N GLN A 512 6.37 2.38 -1.28
CA GLN A 512 6.37 2.04 0.15
C GLN A 512 7.65 1.29 0.54
N ASP A 513 8.08 0.35 -0.31
CA ASP A 513 9.34 -0.37 -0.11
C ASP A 513 10.54 0.56 -0.23
N MET A 514 10.58 1.41 -1.27
CA MET A 514 11.63 2.42 -1.44
C MET A 514 11.69 3.42 -0.29
N LYS A 515 10.57 3.74 0.36
CA LYS A 515 10.60 4.51 1.61
C LYS A 515 11.33 3.73 2.71
N THR A 516 11.00 2.45 2.88
CA THR A 516 11.65 1.57 3.85
C THR A 516 13.16 1.55 3.62
N GLY A 517 13.59 1.35 2.37
CA GLY A 517 14.98 1.39 1.95
C GLY A 517 15.65 2.74 2.20
N TYR A 518 15.01 3.85 1.83
CA TYR A 518 15.53 5.20 2.02
C TYR A 518 15.76 5.56 3.51
N LEU A 519 14.92 5.05 4.41
CA LEU A 519 15.10 5.27 5.84
C LEU A 519 16.37 4.59 6.39
N TRP A 520 16.74 3.45 5.82
CA TRP A 520 17.94 2.67 6.18
C TRP A 520 19.14 2.87 5.25
N GLY A 521 19.01 3.67 4.19
CA GLY A 521 20.08 3.89 3.21
C GLY A 521 20.36 2.66 2.34
N SER A 522 19.36 1.83 2.06
CA SER A 522 19.47 0.72 1.10
C SER A 522 19.43 1.25 -0.34
N SER A 523 20.20 0.59 -1.20
CA SER A 523 20.33 0.85 -2.63
C SER A 523 18.97 0.82 -3.34
N PRO A 524 18.56 1.90 -4.01
CA PRO A 524 17.34 1.94 -4.81
C PRO A 524 17.40 0.96 -5.99
N LYS A 525 18.59 0.76 -6.57
CA LYS A 525 18.81 -0.18 -7.66
C LYS A 525 18.62 -1.62 -7.22
N ALA A 526 19.11 -2.01 -6.04
CA ALA A 526 18.90 -3.37 -5.52
C ALA A 526 17.40 -3.67 -5.31
N GLN A 527 16.66 -2.74 -4.70
CA GLN A 527 15.20 -2.85 -4.52
C GLN A 527 14.45 -2.90 -5.84
N PHE A 528 14.84 -2.08 -6.82
CA PHE A 528 14.26 -2.11 -8.16
C PHE A 528 14.42 -3.48 -8.84
N HIS A 529 15.61 -4.09 -8.77
CA HIS A 529 15.82 -5.43 -9.30
C HIS A 529 15.06 -6.50 -8.51
N GLY A 530 15.01 -6.39 -7.17
CA GLY A 530 14.20 -7.26 -6.33
C GLY A 530 12.71 -7.23 -6.70
N GLN A 531 12.16 -6.04 -6.96
CA GLN A 531 10.79 -5.87 -7.46
C GLN A 531 10.61 -6.54 -8.82
N LEU A 532 11.52 -6.33 -9.78
CA LEU A 532 11.41 -6.95 -11.11
C LEU A 532 11.43 -8.48 -11.04
N ILE A 533 12.32 -9.07 -10.23
CA ILE A 533 12.41 -10.52 -10.04
C ILE A 533 11.14 -11.05 -9.38
N GLY A 534 10.66 -10.40 -8.32
CA GLY A 534 9.42 -10.77 -7.64
C GLY A 534 8.19 -10.68 -8.53
N SER A 535 8.05 -9.59 -9.29
CA SER A 535 6.95 -9.41 -10.26
C SER A 535 6.99 -10.48 -11.35
N LEU A 536 8.17 -10.80 -11.89
CA LEU A 536 8.33 -11.85 -12.91
C LEU A 536 7.95 -13.23 -12.37
N ALA A 537 8.46 -13.61 -11.20
CA ALA A 537 8.09 -14.88 -10.56
C ALA A 537 6.59 -14.93 -10.26
N SER A 538 6.01 -13.81 -9.83
CA SER A 538 4.60 -13.73 -9.50
C SER A 538 3.67 -14.00 -10.68
N VAL A 539 4.07 -13.64 -11.90
CA VAL A 539 3.28 -13.94 -13.10
C VAL A 539 2.92 -15.43 -13.15
N PHE A 540 3.88 -16.30 -12.86
CA PHE A 540 3.67 -17.75 -12.83
C PHE A 540 2.94 -18.19 -11.56
N VAL A 541 3.38 -17.69 -10.39
CA VAL A 541 2.83 -18.09 -9.09
C VAL A 541 1.36 -17.71 -8.98
N SER A 542 1.03 -16.44 -9.18
CA SER A 542 -0.33 -15.92 -9.05
C SER A 542 -1.27 -16.55 -10.08
N THR A 543 -0.81 -16.77 -11.32
CA THR A 543 -1.61 -17.46 -12.34
C THR A 543 -1.88 -18.92 -11.95
N GLY A 544 -0.86 -19.62 -11.45
CA GLY A 544 -0.98 -20.99 -10.96
C GLY A 544 -1.93 -21.10 -9.78
N VAL A 545 -1.78 -20.22 -8.78
CA VAL A 545 -2.65 -20.15 -7.60
C VAL A 545 -4.09 -19.86 -8.02
N TYR A 546 -4.33 -18.87 -8.86
CA TYR A 546 -5.69 -18.56 -9.34
C TYR A 546 -6.33 -19.74 -10.10
N CYS A 547 -5.57 -20.41 -10.97
CA CYS A 547 -6.05 -21.60 -11.67
C CYS A 547 -6.34 -22.77 -10.72
N LEU A 548 -5.53 -22.95 -9.68
CA LEU A 548 -5.76 -23.95 -8.65
C LEU A 548 -7.06 -23.65 -7.88
N TYR A 549 -7.26 -22.40 -7.46
CA TYR A 549 -8.49 -21.96 -6.81
C TYR A 549 -9.73 -22.19 -7.69
N ARG A 550 -9.68 -21.83 -8.98
CA ARG A 550 -10.79 -22.07 -9.94
C ARG A 550 -11.09 -23.55 -10.19
N ARG A 551 -10.10 -24.43 -10.05
CA ARG A 551 -10.30 -25.89 -10.21
C ARG A 551 -10.89 -26.53 -8.97
N VAL A 552 -10.55 -26.00 -7.80
CA VAL A 552 -10.91 -26.57 -6.50
C VAL A 552 -12.22 -26.01 -5.97
N TYR A 553 -12.53 -24.74 -6.25
CA TYR A 553 -13.71 -24.04 -5.77
C TYR A 553 -14.52 -23.44 -6.91
N GLU A 554 -15.84 -23.44 -6.73
CA GLU A 554 -16.77 -22.74 -7.61
C GLU A 554 -16.93 -21.28 -7.19
N PHE A 555 -16.95 -20.39 -8.18
CA PHE A 555 -17.14 -18.95 -7.99
C PHE A 555 -18.32 -18.46 -8.83
N PRO A 556 -19.20 -17.60 -8.28
CA PRO A 556 -19.28 -17.18 -6.88
C PRO A 556 -19.89 -18.28 -5.98
N SER A 557 -19.41 -18.42 -4.76
CA SER A 557 -19.97 -19.33 -3.73
C SER A 557 -20.12 -18.63 -2.38
N THR A 558 -20.68 -19.32 -1.39
CA THR A 558 -20.82 -18.79 -0.02
C THR A 558 -19.48 -18.66 0.70
N ALA A 559 -18.54 -19.58 0.43
CA ALA A 559 -17.18 -19.51 0.94
C ALA A 559 -16.34 -18.46 0.18
N PHE A 560 -16.47 -18.40 -1.15
CA PHE A 560 -15.75 -17.45 -2.00
C PHE A 560 -16.72 -16.64 -2.86
N PRO A 561 -17.33 -15.59 -2.29
CA PRO A 561 -18.31 -14.81 -3.00
C PRO A 561 -17.75 -13.89 -4.10
N VAL A 562 -16.43 -13.68 -4.12
CA VAL A 562 -15.74 -12.80 -5.08
C VAL A 562 -16.38 -11.41 -5.18
N PRO A 563 -16.54 -10.70 -4.04
CA PRO A 563 -17.35 -9.50 -3.97
C PRO A 563 -16.81 -8.35 -4.85
N THR A 564 -15.49 -8.27 -4.99
CA THR A 564 -14.84 -7.25 -5.82
C THR A 564 -15.25 -7.38 -7.29
N ALA A 565 -15.29 -8.61 -7.82
CA ALA A 565 -15.71 -8.86 -9.21
C ALA A 565 -17.13 -8.36 -9.49
N ALA A 566 -18.06 -8.56 -8.55
CA ALA A 566 -19.43 -8.07 -8.69
C ALA A 566 -19.50 -6.54 -8.79
N ILE A 567 -18.67 -5.80 -8.03
CA ILE A 567 -18.64 -4.33 -8.07
C ILE A 567 -18.08 -3.84 -9.41
N TRP A 568 -16.99 -4.46 -9.88
CA TRP A 568 -16.36 -4.14 -11.15
C TRP A 568 -17.33 -4.34 -12.32
N LEU A 569 -18.01 -5.49 -12.34
CA LEU A 569 -19.00 -5.85 -13.35
C LEU A 569 -20.24 -4.95 -13.28
N ASN A 570 -20.78 -4.67 -12.10
CA ASN A 570 -21.94 -3.79 -11.95
C ASN A 570 -21.65 -2.36 -12.42
N LEU A 571 -20.44 -1.83 -12.19
CA LEU A 571 -20.08 -0.53 -12.76
C LEU A 571 -19.98 -0.59 -14.27
N ALA A 572 -19.34 -1.63 -14.82
CA ALA A 572 -19.24 -1.81 -16.27
C ALA A 572 -20.62 -1.91 -16.94
N ARG A 573 -21.55 -2.67 -16.33
CA ARG A 573 -22.96 -2.77 -16.76
C ARG A 573 -23.67 -1.43 -16.70
N LEU A 574 -23.53 -0.70 -15.60
CA LEU A 574 -24.18 0.60 -15.41
C LEU A 574 -23.83 1.57 -16.53
N VAL A 575 -22.53 1.69 -16.82
CA VAL A 575 -22.03 2.74 -17.73
C VAL A 575 -22.17 2.35 -19.21
N ASN A 576 -22.30 1.05 -19.53
CA ASN A 576 -22.45 0.59 -20.91
C ASN A 576 -23.90 0.25 -21.29
N THR A 577 -24.68 -0.35 -20.38
CA THR A 577 -26.02 -0.88 -20.69
C THR A 577 -27.14 -0.15 -19.99
N GLY A 578 -26.85 0.60 -18.92
CA GLY A 578 -27.83 1.37 -18.16
C GLY A 578 -28.86 0.52 -17.39
N LYS A 579 -28.71 -0.81 -17.35
CA LYS A 579 -29.65 -1.69 -16.63
C LYS A 579 -29.43 -1.62 -15.13
N LEU A 580 -30.49 -1.29 -14.40
CA LEU A 580 -30.52 -1.22 -12.94
C LEU A 580 -31.66 -2.08 -12.40
N PRO A 581 -31.48 -2.76 -11.26
CA PRO A 581 -32.61 -3.40 -10.57
C PRO A 581 -33.67 -2.37 -10.13
N PRO A 582 -34.91 -2.82 -9.85
CA PRO A 582 -35.97 -1.94 -9.42
C PRO A 582 -35.57 -1.09 -8.19
N HIS A 583 -35.85 0.22 -8.27
CA HIS A 583 -35.65 1.18 -7.18
C HIS A 583 -34.21 1.33 -6.64
N THR A 584 -33.18 0.80 -7.32
CA THR A 584 -31.79 1.04 -6.91
C THR A 584 -31.33 2.46 -7.25
N GLU A 585 -31.86 3.09 -8.30
CA GLU A 585 -31.47 4.43 -8.74
C GLU A 585 -31.62 5.49 -7.62
N GLY A 586 -32.76 5.50 -6.92
CA GLY A 586 -33.04 6.43 -5.85
C GLY A 586 -32.11 6.21 -4.66
N ALA A 587 -31.87 4.95 -4.29
CA ALA A 587 -30.94 4.61 -3.23
C ALA A 587 -29.50 5.02 -3.59
N MET A 588 -29.06 4.77 -4.83
CA MET A 588 -27.75 5.20 -5.32
C MET A 588 -27.57 6.72 -5.27
N LEU A 589 -28.58 7.49 -5.68
CA LEU A 589 -28.54 8.95 -5.63
C LEU A 589 -28.50 9.46 -4.18
N ILE A 590 -29.33 8.92 -3.30
CA ILE A 590 -29.37 9.31 -1.88
C ILE A 590 -28.01 9.03 -1.21
N PHE A 591 -27.50 7.81 -1.32
CA PHE A 591 -26.23 7.44 -0.69
C PHE A 591 -25.03 8.13 -1.35
N GLY A 592 -25.02 8.22 -2.68
CA GLY A 592 -23.97 8.92 -3.43
C GLY A 592 -23.86 10.39 -3.03
N THR A 593 -24.98 11.13 -3.04
CA THR A 593 -25.01 12.55 -2.66
C THR A 593 -24.69 12.76 -1.17
N ALA A 594 -25.21 11.91 -0.29
CA ALA A 594 -24.92 11.97 1.14
C ALA A 594 -23.42 11.79 1.42
N PHE A 595 -22.78 10.78 0.81
CA PHE A 595 -21.35 10.55 1.01
C PHE A 595 -20.47 11.57 0.29
N VAL A 596 -20.93 12.19 -0.80
CA VAL A 596 -20.28 13.38 -1.38
C VAL A 596 -20.28 14.53 -0.38
N ALA A 597 -21.43 14.83 0.23
CA ALA A 597 -21.56 15.88 1.22
C ALA A 597 -20.69 15.61 2.46
N LEU A 598 -20.70 14.37 2.97
CA LEU A 598 -19.88 13.96 4.11
C LEU A 598 -18.38 14.02 3.79
N ALA A 599 -17.95 13.56 2.62
CA ALA A 599 -16.56 13.62 2.19
C ALA A 599 -16.10 15.07 1.98
N ALA A 600 -16.93 15.91 1.37
CA ALA A 600 -16.66 17.35 1.23
C ALA A 600 -16.56 18.03 2.60
N LEU A 601 -17.47 17.74 3.53
CA LEU A 601 -17.44 18.26 4.91
C LEU A 601 -16.16 17.82 5.64
N LYS A 602 -15.76 16.56 5.49
CA LYS A 602 -14.52 16.02 6.06
C LYS A 602 -13.29 16.68 5.44
N ALA A 603 -13.28 16.93 4.14
CA ALA A 603 -12.20 17.63 3.44
C ALA A 603 -12.07 19.09 3.91
N VAL A 604 -13.19 19.81 4.06
CA VAL A 604 -13.21 21.17 4.61
C VAL A 604 -12.71 21.18 6.05
N GLY A 605 -13.16 20.22 6.88
CA GLY A 605 -12.68 20.08 8.26
C GLY A 605 -11.17 19.85 8.33
N LYS A 606 -10.63 18.94 7.50
CA LYS A 606 -9.18 18.71 7.40
C LYS A 606 -8.42 19.94 6.92
N ALA A 607 -8.95 20.66 5.93
CA ALA A 607 -8.33 21.89 5.41
C ALA A 607 -8.29 22.99 6.48
N LYS A 608 -9.36 23.15 7.27
CA LYS A 608 -9.39 24.08 8.41
C LYS A 608 -8.37 23.71 9.49
N ILE A 609 -8.25 22.42 9.82
CA ILE A 609 -7.24 21.94 10.79
C ILE A 609 -5.82 22.19 10.26
N ALA A 610 -5.58 21.96 8.96
CA ALA A 610 -4.28 22.19 8.33
C ALA A 610 -3.91 23.68 8.28
N ALA A 611 -4.86 24.55 7.91
CA ALA A 611 -4.67 26.00 7.94
C ALA A 611 -4.36 26.51 9.36
N ALA A 612 -5.11 26.03 10.36
CA ALA A 612 -4.88 26.33 11.77
C ALA A 612 -3.50 25.87 12.30
N ALA A 613 -2.86 24.90 11.64
CA ALA A 613 -1.54 24.40 12.00
C ALA A 613 -0.40 25.12 11.26
N ALA A 614 -0.68 25.68 10.08
CA ALA A 614 0.28 26.45 9.28
C ALA A 614 0.42 27.90 9.78
N ASP A 615 -0.69 28.51 10.22
CA ASP A 615 -0.68 29.83 10.83
C ASP A 615 -0.24 29.69 12.29
N GLY A 616 1.08 29.76 12.53
CA GLY A 616 1.69 29.77 13.88
C GLY A 616 1.27 30.96 14.77
N ALA A 617 0.25 31.72 14.39
CA ALA A 617 -0.30 32.88 15.09
C ALA A 617 -1.82 32.74 15.30
N GLY A 618 -2.21 32.09 16.40
CA GLY A 618 -3.22 32.62 17.32
C GLY A 618 -4.65 32.96 16.87
N MET A 619 -5.16 32.52 15.71
CA MET A 619 -6.53 32.91 15.28
C MET A 619 -7.61 31.84 15.51
N ILE A 620 -7.24 30.61 15.89
CA ILE A 620 -8.19 29.54 16.24
C ILE A 620 -7.88 29.07 17.66
N SER A 621 -8.86 29.16 18.56
CA SER A 621 -8.75 28.65 19.93
C SER A 621 -8.41 27.16 19.92
N ASP A 622 -7.51 26.71 20.80
CA ASP A 622 -7.18 25.29 20.98
C ASP A 622 -8.44 24.42 21.19
N GLY A 623 -9.51 25.01 21.74
CA GLY A 623 -10.83 24.40 21.88
C GLY A 623 -11.54 24.12 20.55
N ASP A 624 -11.41 25.01 19.57
CA ASP A 624 -12.02 24.85 18.24
C ASP A 624 -11.23 23.86 17.39
N ARG A 625 -9.90 23.83 17.52
CA ARG A 625 -9.05 22.78 16.91
C ARG A 625 -9.39 21.40 17.45
N ALA A 626 -9.53 21.27 18.77
CA ALA A 626 -9.94 20.03 19.42
C ALA A 626 -11.37 19.62 19.03
N ARG A 627 -12.29 20.57 18.88
CA ARG A 627 -13.67 20.33 18.44
C ARG A 627 -13.75 19.88 16.99
N ALA A 628 -13.04 20.57 16.08
CA ALA A 628 -12.93 20.21 14.67
C ALA A 628 -12.32 18.81 14.49
N TRP A 629 -11.26 18.49 15.26
CA TRP A 629 -10.65 17.17 15.25
C TRP A 629 -11.60 16.07 15.77
N ARG A 630 -12.36 16.33 16.85
CA ARG A 630 -13.33 15.36 17.38
C ARG A 630 -14.46 15.06 16.39
N TRP A 631 -15.09 16.09 15.81
CA TRP A 631 -16.20 15.89 14.88
C TRP A 631 -15.76 15.29 13.53
N THR A 632 -14.59 15.68 13.00
CA THR A 632 -14.06 15.07 11.76
C THR A 632 -13.73 13.59 11.91
N ARG A 633 -13.42 13.14 13.13
CA ARG A 633 -13.22 11.72 13.49
C ARG A 633 -14.53 10.92 13.58
N CYS A 634 -15.65 11.59 13.84
CA CYS A 634 -16.97 10.96 13.87
C CYS A 634 -17.56 10.75 12.46
N ILE A 635 -17.05 11.45 11.44
CA ILE A 635 -17.54 11.29 10.06
C ILE A 635 -17.03 9.96 9.49
N PRO A 636 -17.93 9.03 9.12
CA PRO A 636 -17.52 7.73 8.59
C PRO A 636 -16.71 7.90 7.29
N SER A 637 -15.77 6.98 7.05
CA SER A 637 -15.17 6.83 5.71
C SER A 637 -16.19 6.14 4.81
N GLY A 638 -16.48 6.70 3.63
CA GLY A 638 -17.46 6.12 2.72
C GLY A 638 -16.97 4.83 2.06
N ILE A 639 -15.68 4.73 1.71
CA ILE A 639 -15.09 3.48 1.21
C ILE A 639 -15.23 2.38 2.26
N ALA A 640 -14.83 2.66 3.51
CA ALA A 640 -14.97 1.68 4.59
C ALA A 640 -16.46 1.31 4.83
N PHE A 641 -17.35 2.29 4.82
CA PHE A 641 -18.79 2.09 4.96
C PHE A 641 -19.37 1.23 3.83
N ALA A 642 -19.01 1.51 2.57
CA ALA A 642 -19.43 0.74 1.41
C ALA A 642 -18.89 -0.71 1.45
N VAL A 643 -17.66 -0.91 1.93
CA VAL A 643 -17.11 -2.26 2.19
C VAL A 643 -17.98 -3.04 3.18
N GLY A 644 -18.67 -2.37 4.10
CA GLY A 644 -19.66 -2.97 5.00
C GLY A 644 -20.91 -3.52 4.29
N PHE A 645 -21.32 -2.92 3.17
CA PHE A 645 -22.43 -3.44 2.35
C PHE A 645 -22.00 -4.67 1.55
N ILE A 646 -20.74 -4.66 1.14
CA ILE A 646 -20.14 -5.67 0.26
C ILE A 646 -19.84 -6.96 1.04
N ASN A 647 -19.28 -6.81 2.24
CA ASN A 647 -18.94 -7.93 3.11
C ASN A 647 -20.13 -8.35 3.95
N THR A 648 -20.37 -9.65 4.03
CA THR A 648 -21.39 -10.23 4.91
C THR A 648 -21.09 -9.91 6.38
N PRO A 649 -22.13 -9.91 7.25
CA PRO A 649 -21.96 -9.62 8.67
C PRO A 649 -20.89 -10.48 9.36
N SER A 650 -20.74 -11.73 8.93
CA SER A 650 -19.73 -12.68 9.42
C SER A 650 -18.32 -12.14 9.48
N PHE A 651 -17.85 -11.53 8.39
CA PHE A 651 -16.48 -11.02 8.30
C PHE A 651 -16.34 -9.65 8.97
N SER A 652 -17.37 -8.81 8.86
CA SER A 652 -17.38 -7.45 9.39
C SER A 652 -17.37 -7.41 10.93
N LEU A 653 -18.10 -8.34 11.56
CA LEU A 653 -18.13 -8.49 13.03
C LEU A 653 -16.80 -8.99 13.60
N ALA A 654 -16.13 -9.94 12.92
CA ALA A 654 -14.81 -10.40 13.34
C ALA A 654 -13.77 -9.26 13.29
N ARG A 655 -13.82 -8.42 12.23
CA ARG A 655 -13.03 -7.19 12.15
C ARG A 655 -13.40 -6.19 13.25
N LEU A 656 -14.69 -6.09 13.62
CA LEU A 656 -15.15 -5.26 14.74
C LEU A 656 -14.46 -5.62 16.05
N VAL A 657 -14.39 -6.90 16.37
CA VAL A 657 -13.71 -7.38 17.57
C VAL A 657 -12.26 -6.90 17.58
N GLY A 658 -11.55 -7.05 16.46
CA GLY A 658 -10.18 -6.55 16.31
C GLY A 658 -10.03 -5.04 16.52
N GLY A 659 -10.91 -4.26 15.89
CA GLY A 659 -10.92 -2.80 16.04
C GLY A 659 -11.23 -2.35 17.47
N LEU A 660 -12.14 -3.04 18.16
CA LEU A 660 -12.48 -2.79 19.57
C LEU A 660 -11.33 -3.16 20.51
N VAL A 661 -10.61 -4.26 20.26
CA VAL A 661 -9.39 -4.63 20.99
C VAL A 661 -8.34 -3.54 20.83
N SER A 662 -8.12 -3.06 19.59
CA SER A 662 -7.19 -1.97 19.30
C SER A 662 -7.59 -0.67 20.03
N LEU A 663 -8.90 -0.35 20.05
CA LEU A 663 -9.44 0.82 20.76
C LEU A 663 -9.28 0.70 22.28
N HIS A 664 -9.60 -0.47 22.84
CA HIS A 664 -9.48 -0.74 24.27
C HIS A 664 -8.03 -0.63 24.71
N TYR A 665 -7.10 -1.27 23.98
CA TYR A 665 -5.66 -1.20 24.23
C TYR A 665 -5.16 0.25 24.24
N THR A 666 -5.55 1.03 23.22
CA THR A 666 -5.17 2.44 23.10
C THR A 666 -5.74 3.29 24.25
N ARG A 667 -7.00 3.07 24.64
CA ARG A 667 -7.67 3.79 25.73
C ARG A 667 -7.11 3.46 27.12
N GLN A 668 -6.92 2.17 27.40
CA GLN A 668 -6.37 1.72 28.68
C GLN A 668 -4.99 2.32 28.89
N ARG A 669 -4.19 2.40 27.81
CA ARG A 669 -2.87 2.95 27.87
C ARG A 669 -2.81 4.47 28.00
N ALA A 670 -3.73 5.19 27.35
CA ALA A 670 -3.89 6.62 27.58
C ALA A 670 -4.22 6.96 29.04
N ARG A 671 -4.83 6.02 29.79
CA ARG A 671 -5.08 6.14 31.23
C ARG A 671 -3.86 5.81 32.09
N THR A 672 -3.06 4.80 31.73
CA THR A 672 -1.88 4.39 32.52
C THR A 672 -0.66 5.29 32.28
N HIS A 673 -0.53 5.86 31.08
CA HIS A 673 0.53 6.79 30.70
C HIS A 673 -0.08 8.04 30.05
N PRO A 674 -0.59 9.00 30.83
CA PRO A 674 -1.09 10.25 30.28
C PRO A 674 0.04 10.98 29.53
N PRO A 675 -0.26 11.63 28.38
CA PRO A 675 0.73 12.37 27.62
C PRO A 675 1.34 13.47 28.49
N SER A 676 2.59 13.27 28.91
CA SER A 676 3.37 14.31 29.60
C SER A 676 3.59 15.49 28.65
N LEU A 677 3.24 16.69 29.11
CA LEU A 677 3.42 17.98 28.40
C LEU A 677 4.87 18.24 27.94
N ASN A 678 5.85 17.49 28.46
CA ASN A 678 7.28 17.59 28.08
C ASN A 678 7.82 16.35 27.36
N SER A 679 6.95 15.47 26.86
CA SER A 679 7.39 14.22 26.25
C SER A 679 7.82 14.42 24.79
N LYS A 680 9.12 14.71 24.60
CA LYS A 680 9.85 14.44 23.34
C LYS A 680 9.88 12.94 22.95
N ASN A 681 9.10 12.07 23.61
CA ASN A 681 9.03 10.63 23.40
C ASN A 681 7.79 10.17 22.61
N SER A 682 7.32 10.96 21.63
CA SER A 682 6.27 10.52 20.69
C SER A 682 6.62 9.21 19.98
N GLY A 683 7.92 8.92 19.81
CA GLY A 683 8.41 7.66 19.22
C GLY A 683 8.17 6.42 20.09
N ALA A 684 8.03 6.55 21.41
CA ALA A 684 7.81 5.41 22.31
C ALA A 684 6.35 4.92 22.30
N ALA A 685 5.39 5.84 22.14
CA ALA A 685 3.97 5.50 21.97
C ALA A 685 3.73 4.78 20.63
N HIS A 686 4.45 5.18 19.58
CA HIS A 686 4.44 4.51 18.29
C HIS A 686 5.04 3.10 18.40
N LEU A 687 6.11 2.93 19.20
CA LEU A 687 6.85 1.67 19.32
C LEU A 687 6.06 0.49 19.92
N GLU A 688 5.03 0.77 20.73
CA GLU A 688 4.33 -0.28 21.50
C GLU A 688 2.93 -0.63 20.98
N HIS A 689 2.31 0.25 20.18
CA HIS A 689 1.21 -0.17 19.30
C HIS A 689 1.67 -1.26 18.32
N PHE A 690 2.97 -1.30 18.01
CA PHE A 690 3.57 -2.33 17.16
C PHE A 690 3.49 -3.74 17.75
N GLY A 691 3.55 -3.92 19.06
CA GLY A 691 3.43 -5.26 19.66
C GLY A 691 2.07 -5.90 19.33
N LEU A 692 1.01 -5.09 19.33
CA LEU A 692 -0.34 -5.53 18.97
C LEU A 692 -0.47 -5.79 17.45
N VAL A 693 0.12 -4.93 16.62
CA VAL A 693 0.15 -5.10 15.15
C VAL A 693 0.96 -6.35 14.74
N LEU A 694 2.03 -6.67 15.47
CA LEU A 694 2.84 -7.87 15.27
C LEU A 694 2.02 -9.14 15.54
N VAL A 695 1.28 -9.18 16.65
CA VAL A 695 0.37 -10.30 16.97
C VAL A 695 -0.71 -10.44 15.89
N ALA A 696 -1.32 -9.33 15.48
CA ALA A 696 -2.31 -9.32 14.42
C ALA A 696 -1.76 -9.83 13.08
N SER A 697 -0.52 -9.45 12.75
CA SER A 697 0.20 -9.92 11.56
C SER A 697 0.43 -11.43 11.60
N GLY A 698 0.77 -11.98 12.77
CA GLY A 698 0.88 -13.43 12.98
C GLY A 698 -0.44 -14.18 12.81
N PHE A 699 -1.57 -13.61 13.22
CA PHE A 699 -2.88 -14.21 12.98
C PHE A 699 -3.18 -14.33 11.48
N VAL A 700 -2.99 -13.25 10.73
CA VAL A 700 -3.20 -13.22 9.28
C VAL A 700 -2.30 -14.22 8.55
N LEU A 701 -1.02 -14.29 8.93
CA LEU A 701 -0.08 -15.27 8.36
C LEU A 701 -0.44 -16.71 8.71
N GLY A 702 -0.90 -16.97 9.93
CA GLY A 702 -1.25 -18.32 10.39
C GLY A 702 -2.41 -18.92 9.61
N GLU A 703 -3.50 -18.16 9.40
CA GLU A 703 -4.61 -18.62 8.57
C GLU A 703 -4.23 -18.63 7.08
N GLY A 704 -3.39 -17.69 6.62
CA GLY A 704 -2.81 -17.74 5.28
C GLY A 704 -2.10 -19.07 5.01
N LEU A 705 -1.23 -19.50 5.92
CA LEU A 705 -0.58 -20.81 5.85
C LEU A 705 -1.59 -21.97 5.92
N ALA A 706 -2.57 -21.89 6.80
CA ALA A 706 -3.63 -22.91 6.89
C ALA A 706 -4.46 -23.01 5.60
N SER A 707 -4.72 -21.89 4.92
CA SER A 707 -5.44 -21.86 3.64
C SER A 707 -4.64 -22.53 2.52
N VAL A 708 -3.31 -22.39 2.51
CA VAL A 708 -2.43 -23.10 1.57
C VAL A 708 -2.51 -24.61 1.82
N VAL A 709 -2.41 -25.04 3.08
CA VAL A 709 -2.53 -26.45 3.45
C VAL A 709 -3.91 -26.99 3.08
N GLY A 710 -4.97 -26.25 3.40
CA GLY A 710 -6.35 -26.61 3.06
C GLY A 710 -6.59 -26.72 1.55
N LEU A 711 -6.05 -25.79 0.77
CA LEU A 711 -6.10 -25.85 -0.70
C LEU A 711 -5.36 -27.08 -1.24
N GLY A 712 -4.19 -27.41 -0.69
CA GLY A 712 -3.42 -28.59 -1.07
C GLY A 712 -4.15 -29.90 -0.74
N LEU A 713 -4.71 -30.00 0.47
CA LEU A 713 -5.52 -31.14 0.92
C LEU A 713 -6.75 -31.32 0.02
N LYS A 714 -7.52 -30.24 -0.20
CA LYS A 714 -8.70 -30.28 -1.06
C LYS A 714 -8.36 -30.62 -2.51
N SER A 715 -7.23 -30.13 -3.03
CA SER A 715 -6.75 -30.46 -4.38
C SER A 715 -6.31 -31.92 -4.52
N ALA A 716 -5.87 -32.57 -3.44
CA ALA A 716 -5.50 -33.98 -3.43
C ALA A 716 -6.73 -34.91 -3.25
N ASP A 717 -7.94 -34.34 -3.17
CA ASP A 717 -9.18 -35.01 -2.73
C ASP A 717 -9.06 -35.68 -1.35
N VAL A 718 -8.06 -35.26 -0.57
CA VAL A 718 -7.81 -35.73 0.79
C VAL A 718 -8.41 -34.73 1.75
N GLY A 719 -9.62 -35.01 2.25
CA GLY A 719 -10.19 -34.30 3.39
C GLY A 719 -11.55 -33.66 3.11
N GLY A 720 -12.59 -34.31 3.63
CA GLY A 720 -13.74 -33.56 4.12
C GLY A 720 -13.33 -32.73 5.35
N PRO A 721 -14.14 -31.74 5.75
CA PRO A 721 -13.91 -30.98 6.97
C PRO A 721 -13.75 -31.94 8.16
N ALA A 722 -12.69 -31.76 8.97
CA ALA A 722 -12.43 -32.61 10.13
C ALA A 722 -13.60 -32.61 11.14
N THR A 723 -14.40 -31.54 11.13
CA THR A 723 -15.65 -31.43 11.89
C THR A 723 -16.68 -30.61 11.11
N CYS A 724 -17.92 -31.09 11.00
CA CYS A 724 -19.08 -30.33 10.53
C CYS A 724 -19.86 -29.67 11.69
N TRP A 725 -19.22 -29.53 12.84
CA TRP A 725 -19.86 -29.01 14.04
C TRP A 725 -20.11 -27.50 13.86
N GLY A 726 -21.39 -27.10 13.87
CA GLY A 726 -21.84 -25.76 13.47
C GLY A 726 -22.54 -25.72 12.10
N CYS A 727 -22.28 -26.69 11.22
CA CYS A 727 -22.99 -26.85 9.95
C CYS A 727 -24.30 -27.63 10.11
N GLY A 728 -24.43 -28.41 11.21
CA GLY A 728 -25.60 -29.23 11.52
C GLY A 728 -26.74 -28.53 12.29
N ILE A 729 -26.59 -27.28 12.71
CA ILE A 729 -27.67 -26.53 13.37
C ILE A 729 -28.41 -25.71 12.31
N GLY A 730 -29.26 -26.38 11.52
CA GLY A 730 -30.30 -25.71 10.71
C GLY A 730 -30.25 -25.88 9.19
N GLY A 731 -29.19 -26.48 8.63
CA GLY A 731 -29.09 -26.79 7.19
C GLY A 731 -28.96 -25.56 6.29
N GLY A 732 -27.91 -25.51 5.47
CA GLY A 732 -27.81 -24.59 4.33
C GLY A 732 -26.90 -23.38 4.52
N GLY A 733 -25.97 -23.19 3.58
CA GLY A 733 -25.32 -21.90 3.34
C GLY A 733 -23.80 -21.93 3.39
N TYR A 734 -23.19 -21.93 4.58
CA TYR A 734 -21.79 -21.53 4.73
C TYR A 734 -20.75 -22.66 4.63
N CYS A 735 -21.13 -23.93 4.79
CA CYS A 735 -20.21 -25.06 4.81
C CYS A 735 -20.23 -25.84 3.48
N ALA A 736 -19.51 -25.35 2.47
CA ALA A 736 -19.29 -26.13 1.25
C ALA A 736 -18.49 -27.40 1.59
N GLY A 737 -19.08 -28.59 1.37
CA GLY A 737 -18.41 -29.89 1.60
C GLY A 737 -18.66 -30.57 2.95
N CYS A 738 -19.59 -30.06 3.77
CA CYS A 738 -20.20 -30.87 4.83
C CYS A 738 -21.42 -31.61 4.27
N PRO A 739 -21.52 -32.94 4.46
CA PRO A 739 -22.69 -33.72 4.04
C PRO A 739 -23.97 -33.31 4.78
#